data_AF-A0A0Q4E4U4-F1
#
_entry.id   AF-A0A0Q4E4U4-F1
#
_cell.length_a   1.000
_cell.length_b   1.000
_cell.length_c   1.000
_cell.angle_alpha   90.00
_cell.angle_beta   90.00
_cell.angle_gamma   90.00
#
_symmetry.space_group_name_H-M   'P 1'
#
loop_
_entity.id
_entity.type
_entity.pdbx_description
1 polymer ?
#
loop_
_entity_poly.entity_id
_entity_poly.type
_entity_poly.pdbx_seq_one_letter_code
_entity_poly.pdbx_strand_id
1 'polypeptide(L)'
;MIKRFFILSSLCMVLGVSAQKSHTVVKGDTPYNIAKKYGLTVDELLKLNPSVKDGKLAIGEVLKLNNEKAAAAASKAVSVPKAVNNAKTGTIVLLPKQTIYGITKQYRISETDLRKLNPELDSHMKIGDEISLPLESIKKYGGNQQQPTVTAPVKSVESAVEAPVAQASEGEYIVQQKDNYYRISRQFNITREELFALNPGLEEKGLKPGEAIKVTKSGVKTNTGADIFGETANPKTKVDSGNERSSSNVVTGTADDYVTYTVLQGDTVFSIVNKFGITIDELIALNPELSNGLKSGMVLKIKKLDPAYVKKSGDALSVVLMLPFGYSTNETQYRTMAVDFLTGAKLAIERNARNGQKLDIKIVDSGNEGSFRNSLTQINPDNTDLIIGPFFKSNVVDVLDFTKNQKIPIVAPFANSPELYNYSNLIIIETNDQTYADKIVDEVKSTFSDQKIYIVSGTKKENANYIKAGLEKNLKNANITVVSSPADIQLDQNMMTGQSAPVIAILASDNDATGEAFANRVIALSKEVQGIKAFSMNYFPVFEKKVDDLSQANLVYLMDRKINTEGSFEKEILAAYKSKYCKTPPKYAIIGFDVVNDMLTRENRKGEIFRQINKVQTQLATKFEFVKSKANGAYINTGYRVIRLVP
;
A
#
# COMPACT_ATOMS: atom_id res chain seq x y z
N MET A 1 -16.82 -66.25 -31.41
CA MET A 1 -17.28 -66.76 -30.10
C MET A 1 -18.03 -65.67 -29.38
N ILE A 2 -19.29 -66.00 -29.02
CA ILE A 2 -20.12 -65.50 -27.91
C ILE A 2 -20.62 -64.03 -27.92
N LYS A 3 -21.96 -63.97 -28.05
CA LYS A 3 -22.92 -62.87 -27.89
C LYS A 3 -23.10 -62.45 -26.42
N ARG A 4 -23.55 -61.21 -26.15
CA ARG A 4 -24.74 -60.80 -25.35
C ARG A 4 -24.70 -59.25 -25.15
N PHE A 5 -25.68 -58.40 -25.51
CA PHE A 5 -27.12 -58.21 -25.14
C PHE A 5 -27.36 -57.47 -23.79
N PHE A 6 -28.31 -56.52 -23.81
CA PHE A 6 -29.01 -55.77 -22.72
C PHE A 6 -28.32 -54.53 -22.09
N ILE A 7 -28.97 -53.45 -21.62
CA ILE A 7 -30.27 -52.76 -21.82
C ILE A 7 -30.13 -51.39 -21.11
N LEU A 8 -30.91 -50.41 -21.58
CA LEU A 8 -31.22 -49.09 -21.00
C LEU A 8 -31.51 -49.09 -19.47
N SER A 9 -30.96 -48.13 -18.70
CA SER A 9 -31.63 -47.58 -17.51
C SER A 9 -30.98 -46.26 -17.04
N SER A 10 -31.78 -45.21 -16.97
CA SER A 10 -31.45 -43.98 -16.23
C SER A 10 -31.33 -44.27 -14.73
N LEU A 11 -30.32 -43.68 -14.07
CA LEU A 11 -30.47 -43.37 -12.65
C LEU A 11 -29.66 -42.14 -12.29
N CYS A 12 -30.37 -41.06 -11.96
CA CYS A 12 -29.86 -39.91 -11.24
C CYS A 12 -29.05 -40.35 -10.02
N MET A 13 -27.79 -39.94 -9.91
CA MET A 13 -27.09 -39.92 -8.63
C MET A 13 -27.06 -38.48 -8.13
N VAL A 14 -28.17 -38.09 -7.50
CA VAL A 14 -28.19 -36.99 -6.55
C VAL A 14 -27.28 -37.41 -5.41
N LEU A 15 -26.10 -36.81 -5.27
CA LEU A 15 -25.36 -36.89 -4.02
C LEU A 15 -26.10 -36.03 -3.00
N GLY A 16 -27.05 -36.67 -2.33
CA GLY A 16 -27.66 -36.15 -1.12
C GLY A 16 -26.57 -35.90 -0.08
N VAL A 17 -26.59 -34.72 0.52
CA VAL A 17 -25.85 -34.42 1.74
C VAL A 17 -26.43 -35.31 2.83
N SER A 18 -25.85 -36.49 3.04
CA SER A 18 -26.14 -37.28 4.23
C SER A 18 -25.52 -36.56 5.42
N ALA A 19 -26.35 -36.10 6.36
CA ALA A 19 -25.88 -35.61 7.64
C ALA A 19 -25.14 -36.74 8.36
N GLN A 20 -23.81 -36.66 8.42
CA GLN A 20 -22.98 -37.66 9.05
C GLN A 20 -23.28 -37.67 10.56
N LYS A 21 -23.84 -38.77 11.08
CA LYS A 21 -24.35 -38.85 12.46
C LYS A 21 -23.25 -38.91 13.53
N SER A 22 -22.02 -39.20 13.14
CA SER A 22 -20.86 -39.31 14.03
C SER A 22 -19.54 -39.00 13.32
N HIS A 23 -18.50 -38.68 14.10
CA HIS A 23 -17.16 -38.38 13.64
C HIS A 23 -16.11 -39.08 14.51
N THR A 24 -15.22 -39.86 13.89
CA THR A 24 -14.09 -40.50 14.56
C THR A 24 -12.90 -39.55 14.60
N VAL A 25 -12.43 -39.23 15.81
CA VAL A 25 -11.32 -38.32 16.08
C VAL A 25 -10.02 -38.90 15.50
N VAL A 26 -9.35 -38.11 14.68
CA VAL A 26 -8.02 -38.42 14.13
C VAL A 26 -6.96 -37.46 14.66
N LYS A 27 -5.69 -37.78 14.41
CA LYS A 27 -4.56 -36.95 14.87
C LYS A 27 -4.68 -35.53 14.33
N GLY A 28 -4.75 -34.54 15.23
CA GLY A 28 -4.87 -33.11 14.90
C GLY A 28 -6.29 -32.55 15.05
N ASP A 29 -7.28 -33.40 15.34
CA ASP A 29 -8.61 -32.94 15.67
C ASP A 29 -8.67 -32.26 17.04
N THR A 30 -9.48 -31.21 17.10
CA THR A 30 -9.82 -30.49 18.33
C THR A 30 -11.34 -30.31 18.38
N PRO A 31 -11.96 -30.17 19.58
CA PRO A 31 -13.39 -29.91 19.68
C PRO A 31 -13.83 -28.71 18.83
N TYR A 32 -12.97 -27.68 18.74
CA TYR A 32 -13.19 -26.49 17.91
C TYR A 32 -13.28 -26.80 16.41
N ASN A 33 -12.30 -27.51 15.88
CA ASN A 33 -12.26 -27.81 14.45
C ASN A 33 -13.35 -28.80 14.04
N ILE A 34 -13.66 -29.78 14.90
CA ILE A 34 -14.75 -30.75 14.65
C ILE A 34 -16.10 -30.03 14.70
N ALA A 35 -16.37 -29.22 15.74
CA ALA A 35 -17.63 -28.50 15.86
C ALA A 35 -17.85 -27.55 14.66
N LYS A 36 -16.81 -26.78 14.29
CA LYS A 36 -16.84 -25.90 13.12
C LYS A 36 -17.08 -26.64 11.81
N LYS A 37 -16.46 -27.81 11.62
CA LYS A 37 -16.62 -28.64 10.41
C LYS A 37 -18.05 -29.13 10.22
N TYR A 38 -18.77 -29.40 11.31
CA TYR A 38 -20.13 -29.93 11.28
C TYR A 38 -21.21 -28.88 11.63
N GLY A 39 -20.83 -27.61 11.72
CA GLY A 39 -21.76 -26.51 11.99
C GLY A 39 -22.34 -26.50 13.41
N LEU A 40 -21.65 -27.13 14.36
CA LEU A 40 -21.97 -27.13 15.80
C LEU A 40 -21.11 -26.09 16.52
N THR A 41 -21.56 -25.61 17.67
CA THR A 41 -20.67 -24.96 18.64
C THR A 41 -19.89 -26.01 19.43
N VAL A 42 -18.73 -25.62 19.97
CA VAL A 42 -17.90 -26.52 20.80
C VAL A 42 -18.70 -27.05 21.99
N ASP A 43 -19.51 -26.20 22.60
CA ASP A 43 -20.36 -26.57 23.73
C ASP A 43 -21.46 -27.56 23.34
N GLU A 44 -22.05 -27.45 22.15
CA GLU A 44 -23.03 -28.42 21.64
C GLU A 44 -22.38 -29.77 21.35
N LEU A 45 -21.19 -29.77 20.73
CA LEU A 45 -20.43 -30.99 20.48
C LEU A 45 -20.05 -31.71 21.79
N LEU A 46 -19.63 -30.97 22.81
CA LEU A 46 -19.25 -31.55 24.11
C LEU A 46 -20.48 -32.01 24.92
N LYS A 47 -21.63 -31.30 24.82
CA LYS A 47 -22.89 -31.76 25.43
C LYS A 47 -23.42 -33.05 24.81
N LEU A 48 -23.25 -33.24 23.51
CA LEU A 48 -23.62 -34.49 22.80
C LEU A 48 -22.67 -35.66 23.13
N ASN A 49 -21.48 -35.35 23.66
CA ASN A 49 -20.42 -36.31 23.97
C ASN A 49 -19.89 -36.12 25.40
N PRO A 50 -20.74 -36.31 26.43
CA PRO A 50 -20.39 -36.01 27.82
C PRO A 50 -19.30 -36.91 28.40
N SER A 51 -18.90 -37.97 27.69
CA SER A 51 -17.74 -38.80 28.03
C SER A 51 -16.40 -38.09 27.81
N VAL A 52 -16.36 -37.01 27.03
CA VAL A 52 -15.16 -36.19 26.77
C VAL A 52 -14.98 -35.19 27.91
N LYS A 53 -14.27 -35.57 28.97
CA LYS A 53 -13.92 -34.66 30.07
C LYS A 53 -12.85 -33.65 29.64
N ASP A 54 -13.02 -32.39 30.05
CA ASP A 54 -12.06 -31.28 29.83
C ASP A 54 -11.69 -30.97 28.36
N GLY A 55 -12.53 -31.39 27.40
CA GLY A 55 -12.34 -31.09 25.98
C GLY A 55 -11.13 -31.78 25.33
N LYS A 56 -10.55 -32.79 25.98
CA LYS A 56 -9.44 -33.58 25.44
C LYS A 56 -9.99 -34.78 24.68
N LEU A 57 -9.80 -34.79 23.37
CA LEU A 57 -10.23 -35.86 22.48
C LEU A 57 -9.13 -36.91 22.31
N ALA A 58 -9.47 -38.19 22.48
CA ALA A 58 -8.54 -39.28 22.21
C ALA A 58 -8.59 -39.67 20.72
N ILE A 59 -7.43 -39.93 20.12
CA ILE A 59 -7.36 -40.41 18.74
C ILE A 59 -8.05 -41.78 18.65
N GLY A 60 -9.03 -41.90 17.76
CA GLY A 60 -9.89 -43.07 17.59
C GLY A 60 -11.25 -42.97 18.30
N GLU A 61 -11.48 -41.94 19.11
CA GLU A 61 -12.77 -41.72 19.81
C GLU A 61 -13.87 -41.33 18.83
N VAL A 62 -15.10 -41.83 19.00
CA VAL A 62 -16.22 -41.56 18.07
C VAL A 62 -17.22 -40.59 18.70
N LEU A 63 -17.30 -39.38 18.16
CA LEU A 63 -18.19 -38.31 18.62
C LEU A 63 -19.52 -38.32 17.88
N LYS A 64 -20.63 -38.17 18.61
CA LYS A 64 -21.99 -38.01 18.10
C LYS A 64 -22.23 -36.57 17.66
N LEU A 65 -22.87 -36.38 16.51
CA LEU A 65 -23.02 -35.08 15.84
C LEU A 65 -24.48 -34.62 15.63
N ASN A 66 -25.47 -35.45 15.92
CA ASN A 66 -26.86 -35.12 15.57
C ASN A 66 -27.49 -34.08 16.52
N ASN A 67 -27.98 -32.99 15.94
CA ASN A 67 -28.93 -32.08 16.57
C ASN A 67 -30.07 -31.79 15.56
N GLU A 68 -31.32 -32.17 15.87
CA GLU A 68 -32.49 -32.11 14.97
C GLU A 68 -33.01 -30.68 14.69
N LYS A 69 -32.18 -29.64 14.83
CA LYS A 69 -32.62 -28.24 14.82
C LYS A 69 -31.99 -27.36 13.74
N ALA A 70 -31.67 -27.96 12.59
CA ALA A 70 -31.13 -27.25 11.42
C ALA A 70 -32.19 -26.83 10.37
N ALA A 71 -33.48 -26.82 10.72
CA ALA A 71 -34.56 -26.47 9.80
C ALA A 71 -35.61 -25.56 10.45
N ALA A 72 -35.24 -24.37 10.91
CA ALA A 72 -36.15 -23.22 11.04
C ALA A 72 -35.41 -21.96 11.54
N ALA A 73 -35.84 -20.82 11.00
CA ALA A 73 -35.65 -19.46 11.54
C ALA A 73 -34.33 -18.73 11.23
N ALA A 74 -34.37 -18.06 10.09
CA ALA A 74 -33.87 -16.71 9.95
C ALA A 74 -34.47 -15.76 11.02
N SER A 75 -33.74 -14.68 11.29
CA SER A 75 -34.12 -13.42 11.96
C SER A 75 -33.68 -13.17 13.42
N LYS A 76 -32.95 -12.05 13.53
CA LYS A 76 -32.75 -11.12 14.66
C LYS A 76 -31.75 -11.43 15.79
N ALA A 77 -30.78 -10.50 15.83
CA ALA A 77 -30.23 -9.75 16.96
C ALA A 77 -29.53 -10.52 18.09
N VAL A 78 -28.19 -10.45 18.09
CA VAL A 78 -27.33 -10.79 19.23
C VAL A 78 -27.38 -9.66 20.25
N SER A 79 -28.13 -9.87 21.33
CA SER A 79 -27.86 -9.26 22.63
C SER A 79 -26.79 -10.10 23.36
N VAL A 80 -25.71 -9.44 23.76
CA VAL A 80 -24.68 -10.01 24.64
C VAL A 80 -25.11 -9.85 26.11
N PRO A 81 -24.93 -10.87 26.94
CA PRO A 81 -24.41 -10.63 28.29
C PRO A 81 -23.16 -11.46 28.60
N LYS A 82 -22.04 -10.72 28.65
CA LYS A 82 -21.01 -10.63 29.69
C LYS A 82 -20.55 -11.91 30.43
N ALA A 83 -19.28 -12.25 30.22
CA ALA A 83 -18.44 -12.92 31.20
C ALA A 83 -17.41 -11.92 31.76
N VAL A 84 -17.17 -11.93 33.07
CA VAL A 84 -15.94 -11.44 33.71
C VAL A 84 -15.64 -12.38 34.89
N ASN A 85 -14.41 -12.83 35.11
CA ASN A 85 -13.47 -12.34 36.16
C ASN A 85 -12.33 -13.38 36.29
N ASN A 86 -11.05 -13.13 36.60
CA ASN A 86 -10.33 -11.96 37.14
C ASN A 86 -8.82 -12.14 36.87
N ALA A 87 -8.17 -11.21 36.17
CA ALA A 87 -6.71 -11.06 36.18
C ALA A 87 -6.38 -9.63 36.62
N LYS A 88 -5.55 -9.46 37.65
CA LYS A 88 -5.15 -8.14 38.15
C LYS A 88 -4.31 -7.42 37.09
N THR A 89 -4.63 -6.16 36.82
CA THR A 89 -3.95 -5.29 35.85
C THR A 89 -3.10 -4.24 36.57
N GLY A 90 -2.11 -3.67 35.86
CA GLY A 90 -1.35 -2.50 36.28
C GLY A 90 -1.09 -1.59 35.07
N THR A 91 -0.64 -0.35 35.29
CA THR A 91 -0.31 0.59 34.21
C THR A 91 1.19 0.75 34.01
N ILE A 92 1.60 0.97 32.76
CA ILE A 92 2.93 1.46 32.38
C ILE A 92 2.79 2.80 31.66
N VAL A 93 3.81 3.65 31.77
CA VAL A 93 3.87 4.93 31.02
C VAL A 93 4.66 4.73 29.74
N LEU A 94 4.13 5.21 28.60
CA LEU A 94 4.78 5.09 27.31
C LEU A 94 6.06 5.92 27.22
N LEU A 95 7.17 5.25 26.90
CA LEU A 95 8.49 5.83 26.68
C LEU A 95 8.72 6.21 25.20
N PRO A 96 9.68 7.11 24.90
CA PRO A 96 10.05 7.43 23.52
C PRO A 96 10.36 6.18 22.69
N LYS A 97 9.82 6.13 21.47
CA LYS A 97 9.98 5.04 20.48
C LYS A 97 9.24 3.73 20.81
N GLN A 98 8.42 3.65 21.87
CA GLN A 98 7.53 2.50 22.08
C GLN A 98 6.37 2.49 21.07
N THR A 99 6.00 1.30 20.61
CA THR A 99 4.92 1.07 19.64
C THR A 99 4.02 -0.07 20.15
N ILE A 100 2.78 -0.19 19.64
CA ILE A 100 1.87 -1.30 19.98
C ILE A 100 2.56 -2.65 19.76
N TYR A 101 3.33 -2.78 18.68
CA TYR A 101 4.14 -3.97 18.40
C TYR A 101 5.28 -4.16 19.43
N GLY A 102 5.97 -3.09 19.81
CA GLY A 102 6.99 -3.14 20.86
C GLY A 102 6.44 -3.61 22.20
N ILE A 103 5.24 -3.14 22.58
CA ILE A 103 4.59 -3.44 23.86
C ILE A 103 4.07 -4.89 23.89
N THR A 104 3.38 -5.34 22.83
CA THR A 104 2.90 -6.73 22.73
C THR A 104 4.06 -7.73 22.80
N LYS A 105 5.19 -7.41 22.16
CA LYS A 105 6.41 -8.24 22.17
C LYS A 105 7.15 -8.21 23.50
N GLN A 106 7.32 -7.03 24.11
CA GLN A 106 8.02 -6.87 25.38
C GLN A 106 7.26 -7.53 26.53
N TYR A 107 5.95 -7.29 26.64
CA TYR A 107 5.12 -7.74 27.77
C TYR A 107 4.36 -9.05 27.51
N ARG A 108 4.60 -9.67 26.34
CA ARG A 108 4.03 -10.96 25.92
C ARG A 108 2.51 -11.03 26.06
N ILE A 109 1.83 -10.01 25.56
CA ILE A 109 0.37 -9.94 25.46
C ILE A 109 -0.04 -9.91 23.99
N SER A 110 -1.16 -10.57 23.65
CA SER A 110 -1.72 -10.49 22.30
C SER A 110 -2.22 -9.07 22.02
N GLU A 111 -2.12 -8.60 20.78
CA GLU A 111 -2.67 -7.29 20.42
C GLU A 111 -4.17 -7.20 20.69
N THR A 112 -4.90 -8.31 20.48
CA THR A 112 -6.33 -8.40 20.79
C THR A 112 -6.63 -8.21 22.26
N ASP A 113 -5.83 -8.75 23.17
CA ASP A 113 -6.05 -8.57 24.60
C ASP A 113 -5.53 -7.23 25.10
N LEU A 114 -4.45 -6.70 24.50
CA LEU A 114 -3.98 -5.34 24.75
C LEU A 114 -5.05 -4.30 24.39
N ARG A 115 -5.75 -4.48 23.26
CA ARG A 115 -6.87 -3.64 22.82
C ARG A 115 -8.12 -3.82 23.67
N LYS A 116 -8.38 -5.01 24.21
CA LYS A 116 -9.45 -5.22 25.19
C LYS A 116 -9.18 -4.49 26.51
N LEU A 117 -7.92 -4.46 26.95
CA LEU A 117 -7.49 -3.74 28.15
C LEU A 117 -7.41 -2.22 27.93
N ASN A 118 -7.24 -1.77 26.68
CA ASN A 118 -7.11 -0.37 26.29
C ASN A 118 -8.00 -0.09 25.06
N PRO A 119 -9.32 0.11 25.24
CA PRO A 119 -10.27 0.25 24.12
C PRO A 119 -10.00 1.43 23.18
N GLU A 120 -9.25 2.45 23.64
CA GLU A 120 -8.86 3.62 22.86
C GLU A 120 -7.36 3.61 22.47
N LEU A 121 -6.73 2.43 22.46
CA LEU A 121 -5.27 2.28 22.29
C LEU A 121 -4.70 3.07 21.10
N ASP A 122 -5.36 3.08 19.95
CA ASP A 122 -4.83 3.76 18.75
C ASP A 122 -4.75 5.29 18.89
N SER A 123 -5.54 5.88 19.80
CA SER A 123 -5.59 7.32 20.07
C SER A 123 -4.68 7.75 21.22
N HIS A 124 -4.24 6.81 22.07
CA HIS A 124 -3.43 7.04 23.29
C HIS A 124 -2.09 6.30 23.23
N MET A 125 -1.37 6.47 22.12
CA MET A 125 0.00 5.95 21.91
C MET A 125 1.06 7.05 21.92
N LYS A 126 0.82 8.17 22.61
CA LYS A 126 1.77 9.27 22.76
C LYS A 126 2.70 9.01 23.94
N ILE A 127 3.89 9.61 23.89
CA ILE A 127 4.87 9.53 24.99
C ILE A 127 4.23 10.13 26.25
N GLY A 128 4.24 9.39 27.35
CA GLY A 128 3.60 9.78 28.60
C GLY A 128 2.20 9.20 28.83
N ASP A 129 1.57 8.58 27.81
CA ASP A 129 0.26 7.95 27.99
C ASP A 129 0.37 6.67 28.83
N GLU A 130 -0.67 6.38 29.63
CA GLU A 130 -0.73 5.18 30.46
C GLU A 130 -1.39 4.02 29.72
N ILE A 131 -0.72 2.86 29.69
CA ILE A 131 -1.22 1.63 29.08
C ILE A 131 -1.46 0.57 30.14
N SER A 132 -2.68 0.05 30.18
CA SER A 132 -3.10 -1.02 31.08
C SER A 132 -2.67 -2.39 30.56
N LEU A 133 -1.94 -3.14 31.38
CA LEU A 133 -1.39 -4.45 31.05
C LEU A 133 -1.64 -5.45 32.20
N PRO A 134 -1.56 -6.76 31.96
CA PRO A 134 -1.58 -7.76 33.02
C PRO A 134 -0.42 -7.51 34.00
N LEU A 135 -0.73 -7.45 35.30
CA LEU A 135 0.25 -7.07 36.32
C LEU A 135 1.47 -8.01 36.35
N GLU A 136 1.26 -9.30 36.08
CA GLU A 136 2.34 -10.30 36.00
C GLU A 136 3.29 -10.06 34.80
N SER A 137 2.77 -9.55 33.69
CA SER A 137 3.59 -9.19 32.53
C SER A 137 4.48 -7.99 32.83
N ILE A 138 3.97 -6.99 33.55
CA ILE A 138 4.74 -5.81 33.96
C ILE A 138 5.89 -6.22 34.89
N LYS A 139 5.59 -7.03 35.92
CA LYS A 139 6.61 -7.49 36.90
C LYS A 139 7.73 -8.31 36.24
N LYS A 140 7.40 -9.11 35.22
CA LYS A 140 8.36 -10.03 34.60
C LYS A 140 9.18 -9.41 33.48
N TYR A 141 8.68 -8.36 32.81
CA TYR A 141 9.28 -7.82 31.58
C TYR A 141 9.46 -6.28 31.56
N GLY A 142 9.16 -5.57 32.66
CA GLY A 142 9.09 -4.10 32.70
C GLY A 142 10.41 -3.32 32.87
N GLY A 143 11.53 -3.94 33.21
CA GLY A 143 12.82 -3.25 33.40
C GLY A 143 12.88 -2.25 34.59
N ASN A 144 14.09 -1.83 34.98
CA ASN A 144 14.38 -1.07 36.22
C ASN A 144 13.94 0.42 36.26
N GLN A 145 12.93 0.82 35.49
CA GLN A 145 12.44 2.21 35.45
C GLN A 145 10.92 2.37 35.63
N GLN A 146 10.16 1.29 35.84
CA GLN A 146 8.69 1.37 35.93
C GLN A 146 8.15 0.58 37.11
N GLN A 147 7.77 1.31 38.17
CA GLN A 147 7.12 0.73 39.35
C GLN A 147 5.60 0.75 39.15
N PRO A 148 4.89 -0.39 39.25
CA PRO A 148 3.47 -0.47 38.89
C PRO A 148 2.58 0.23 39.93
N THR A 149 1.73 1.14 39.47
CA THR A 149 0.59 1.68 40.20
C THR A 149 -0.66 0.83 39.93
N VAL A 150 -1.34 0.41 41.00
CA VAL A 150 -2.55 -0.44 40.92
C VAL A 150 -3.78 0.46 41.06
N THR A 151 -4.64 0.50 40.04
CA THR A 151 -5.91 1.25 40.08
C THR A 151 -7.09 0.39 39.61
N ALA A 152 -8.21 0.51 40.32
CA ALA A 152 -9.51 -0.09 39.99
C ALA A 152 -10.35 0.88 39.14
N PRO A 153 -11.31 0.41 38.31
CA PRO A 153 -11.87 1.23 37.22
C PRO A 153 -12.99 2.18 37.68
N VAL A 154 -12.88 3.47 37.31
CA VAL A 154 -13.97 4.46 37.37
C VAL A 154 -14.03 5.26 36.05
N LYS A 155 -15.26 5.65 35.69
CA LYS A 155 -15.75 6.28 34.46
C LYS A 155 -15.18 7.69 34.18
N SER A 156 -15.25 8.03 32.89
CA SER A 156 -14.95 9.30 32.22
C SER A 156 -15.76 10.51 32.73
N VAL A 157 -15.12 11.70 32.71
CA VAL A 157 -15.78 13.00 32.52
C VAL A 157 -14.87 13.91 31.68
N GLU A 158 -15.51 14.57 30.71
CA GLU A 158 -15.06 15.57 29.75
C GLU A 158 -14.93 16.97 30.39
N SER A 159 -14.01 17.83 29.93
CA SER A 159 -14.24 19.29 29.73
C SER A 159 -13.04 20.02 29.15
N ALA A 160 -13.37 20.96 28.25
CA ALA A 160 -12.54 21.90 27.52
C ALA A 160 -12.09 23.11 28.35
N VAL A 161 -10.99 23.78 27.96
CA VAL A 161 -10.81 25.25 28.05
C VAL A 161 -9.81 25.75 26.98
N GLU A 162 -10.15 26.90 26.37
CA GLU A 162 -9.41 27.71 25.38
C GLU A 162 -8.30 28.64 25.95
N ALA A 163 -7.47 29.13 25.00
CA ALA A 163 -6.76 30.45 24.93
C ALA A 163 -5.38 30.61 25.62
N PRO A 164 -4.50 31.57 25.21
CA PRO A 164 -4.58 32.57 24.12
C PRO A 164 -3.38 32.59 23.13
N VAL A 165 -3.53 33.36 22.04
CA VAL A 165 -2.52 33.62 20.99
C VAL A 165 -1.57 34.74 21.42
N ALA A 166 -0.26 34.49 21.42
CA ALA A 166 0.78 35.52 21.59
C ALA A 166 1.34 35.95 20.21
N GLN A 167 1.45 37.26 19.97
CA GLN A 167 2.09 37.85 18.79
C GLN A 167 3.61 37.69 18.87
N ALA A 168 4.24 37.17 17.81
CA ALA A 168 5.69 37.07 17.68
C ALA A 168 6.31 38.43 17.35
N SER A 169 7.45 38.74 17.99
CA SER A 169 8.27 39.92 17.72
C SER A 169 9.10 39.76 16.43
N GLU A 170 9.54 40.86 15.85
CA GLU A 170 10.27 40.91 14.56
C GLU A 170 11.57 40.08 14.63
N GLY A 171 11.62 38.97 13.88
CA GLY A 171 12.77 38.06 13.80
C GLY A 171 12.62 36.72 14.52
N GLU A 172 11.49 36.51 15.21
CA GLU A 172 11.10 35.24 15.82
C GLU A 172 9.94 34.57 15.08
N TYR A 173 9.92 33.25 15.07
CA TYR A 173 8.89 32.43 14.44
C TYR A 173 8.25 31.50 15.48
N ILE A 174 6.93 31.54 15.58
CA ILE A 174 6.17 30.61 16.41
C ILE A 174 5.98 29.31 15.64
N VAL A 175 6.58 28.24 16.16
CA VAL A 175 6.52 26.89 15.62
C VAL A 175 5.06 26.46 15.49
N GLN A 176 4.62 26.20 14.27
CA GLN A 176 3.27 25.75 13.98
C GLN A 176 3.17 24.22 14.16
N GLN A 177 1.93 23.76 14.32
CA GLN A 177 1.66 22.33 14.33
C GLN A 177 2.09 21.73 12.98
N LYS A 178 2.97 20.71 13.01
CA LYS A 178 3.60 20.02 11.84
C LYS A 178 4.78 20.75 11.20
N ASP A 179 5.36 21.74 11.87
CA ASP A 179 6.67 22.24 11.48
C ASP A 179 7.78 21.26 11.80
N ASN A 180 8.86 21.36 11.02
CA ASN A 180 10.11 20.66 11.26
C ASN A 180 11.28 21.56 10.84
N TYR A 181 12.49 21.24 11.29
CA TYR A 181 13.68 22.07 11.04
C TYR A 181 13.89 22.38 9.55
N TYR A 182 13.55 21.44 8.67
CA TYR A 182 13.68 21.60 7.22
C TYR A 182 12.69 22.63 6.64
N ARG A 183 11.43 22.62 7.09
CA ARG A 183 10.42 23.60 6.64
C ARG A 183 10.77 25.01 7.10
N ILE A 184 11.18 25.15 8.36
CA ILE A 184 11.53 26.45 8.95
C ILE A 184 12.81 27.01 8.29
N SER A 185 13.86 26.20 8.14
CA SER A 185 15.11 26.63 7.48
C SER A 185 14.87 27.11 6.04
N ARG A 186 14.03 26.40 5.26
CA ARG A 186 13.67 26.82 3.89
C ARG A 186 12.80 28.06 3.85
N GLN A 187 11.86 28.19 4.78
CA GLN A 187 10.98 29.35 4.85
C GLN A 187 11.74 30.65 5.12
N PHE A 188 12.80 30.59 5.93
CA PHE A 188 13.61 31.75 6.32
C PHE A 188 14.96 31.84 5.60
N ASN A 189 15.20 30.94 4.64
CA ASN A 189 16.43 30.87 3.83
C ASN A 189 17.72 30.85 4.69
N ILE A 190 17.71 30.06 5.77
CA ILE A 190 18.86 29.80 6.65
C ILE A 190 19.20 28.31 6.60
N THR A 191 20.44 27.92 6.91
CA THR A 191 20.77 26.48 7.04
C THR A 191 20.24 25.90 8.36
N ARG A 192 20.19 24.57 8.47
CA ARG A 192 19.78 23.90 9.72
C ARG A 192 20.79 24.15 10.84
N GLU A 193 22.07 24.20 10.48
CA GLU A 193 23.18 24.53 11.38
C GLU A 193 23.07 25.98 11.87
N GLU A 194 22.70 26.90 10.99
CA GLU A 194 22.43 28.30 11.36
C GLU A 194 21.20 28.42 12.27
N LEU A 195 20.13 27.66 12.00
CA LEU A 195 18.94 27.62 12.86
C LEU A 195 19.28 27.11 14.27
N PHE A 196 20.18 26.12 14.39
CA PHE A 196 20.65 25.62 15.68
C PHE A 196 21.61 26.58 16.39
N ALA A 197 22.47 27.26 15.64
CA ALA A 197 23.35 28.29 16.18
C ALA A 197 22.55 29.48 16.74
N LEU A 198 21.44 29.85 16.09
CA LEU A 198 20.52 30.90 16.54
C LEU A 198 19.71 30.48 17.78
N ASN A 199 19.57 29.17 18.03
CA ASN A 199 18.76 28.61 19.11
C ASN A 199 19.53 27.49 19.86
N PRO A 200 20.52 27.84 20.71
CA PRO A 200 21.33 26.85 21.42
C PRO A 200 20.49 25.86 22.25
N GLY A 201 20.73 24.56 22.06
CA GLY A 201 20.00 23.48 22.73
C GLY A 201 18.69 23.05 22.04
N LEU A 202 18.30 23.70 20.93
CA LEU A 202 17.11 23.33 20.16
C LEU A 202 17.21 21.91 19.56
N GLU A 203 18.42 21.47 19.19
CA GLU A 203 18.64 20.13 18.65
C GLU A 203 18.28 19.02 19.65
N GLU A 204 18.61 19.22 20.93
CA GLU A 204 18.31 18.26 22.01
C GLU A 204 16.86 18.37 22.49
N LYS A 205 16.30 19.59 22.52
CA LYS A 205 14.95 19.86 23.04
C LYS A 205 13.82 19.55 22.05
N GLY A 206 14.09 19.58 20.74
CA GLY A 206 13.05 19.39 19.72
C GLY A 206 12.20 20.66 19.51
N LEU A 207 11.54 20.76 18.35
CA LEU A 207 10.54 21.81 18.10
C LEU A 207 9.23 21.50 18.83
N LYS A 208 8.71 22.44 19.62
CA LYS A 208 7.38 22.32 20.24
C LYS A 208 6.39 23.28 19.59
N PRO A 209 5.21 22.81 19.14
CA PRO A 209 4.18 23.71 18.61
C PRO A 209 3.82 24.80 19.63
N GLY A 210 3.80 26.06 19.19
CA GLY A 210 3.60 27.25 20.02
C GLY A 210 4.87 27.87 20.58
N GLU A 211 6.04 27.23 20.44
CA GLU A 211 7.33 27.79 20.87
C GLU A 211 7.85 28.83 19.89
N ALA A 212 8.37 29.96 20.39
CA ALA A 212 9.01 30.98 19.55
C ALA A 212 10.51 30.65 19.40
N ILE A 213 10.99 30.60 18.15
CA ILE A 213 12.39 30.34 17.80
C ILE A 213 12.94 31.48 16.92
N LYS A 214 14.25 31.76 17.02
CA LYS A 214 14.92 32.81 16.26
C LYS A 214 15.24 32.35 14.85
N VAL A 215 14.87 33.15 13.84
CA VAL A 215 14.95 32.77 12.42
C VAL A 215 15.58 33.82 11.51
N THR A 216 16.04 34.97 12.02
CA THR A 216 16.74 35.99 11.21
C THR A 216 17.99 36.53 11.91
N LYS A 217 19.02 36.87 11.13
CA LYS A 217 20.17 37.67 11.60
C LYS A 217 19.72 39.13 11.70
N SER A 218 19.89 39.76 12.86
CA SER A 218 19.81 41.22 12.97
C SER A 218 20.88 41.86 12.08
N GLY A 219 20.47 42.48 10.97
CA GLY A 219 21.35 43.37 10.20
C GLY A 219 21.10 43.42 8.68
N VAL A 220 20.33 44.44 8.28
CA VAL A 220 20.35 45.15 6.98
C VAL A 220 19.27 44.79 5.95
N LYS A 221 18.77 45.86 5.33
CA LYS A 221 17.46 46.12 4.73
C LYS A 221 17.34 45.69 3.26
N THR A 222 16.08 45.55 2.86
CA THR A 222 15.52 45.48 1.50
C THR A 222 16.10 46.50 0.51
N ASN A 223 16.27 46.11 -0.76
CA ASN A 223 15.63 46.80 -1.88
C ASN A 223 15.72 46.05 -3.24
N THR A 224 14.71 46.35 -4.03
CA THR A 224 14.33 46.01 -5.41
C THR A 224 15.34 46.34 -6.51
N GLY A 225 15.36 45.52 -7.58
CA GLY A 225 15.44 45.98 -8.98
C GLY A 225 16.82 45.98 -9.68
N ALA A 226 16.81 45.38 -10.87
CA ALA A 226 17.58 45.69 -12.08
C ALA A 226 19.11 45.47 -12.16
N ASP A 227 19.47 44.66 -13.16
CA ASP A 227 20.55 44.83 -14.14
C ASP A 227 22.05 44.84 -13.78
N ILE A 228 22.73 43.92 -14.49
CA ILE A 228 24.00 44.04 -15.24
C ILE A 228 25.35 43.82 -14.53
N PHE A 229 26.09 42.91 -15.19
CA PHE A 229 27.53 42.65 -15.25
C PHE A 229 28.48 43.74 -14.74
N GLY A 230 29.56 43.31 -14.08
CA GLY A 230 30.72 44.15 -13.79
C GLY A 230 31.92 43.33 -13.34
N GLU A 231 32.86 43.17 -14.25
CA GLU A 231 34.14 42.50 -14.14
C GLU A 231 35.16 43.28 -13.28
N THR A 232 36.26 42.60 -12.93
CA THR A 232 37.64 43.09 -12.66
C THR A 232 38.19 43.14 -11.22
N ALA A 233 39.24 42.33 -11.08
CA ALA A 233 40.61 42.67 -10.64
C ALA A 233 40.91 42.98 -9.15
N ASN A 234 41.51 41.98 -8.49
CA ASN A 234 42.89 41.90 -7.94
C ASN A 234 43.45 43.10 -7.14
N PRO A 235 44.26 42.84 -6.09
CA PRO A 235 45.67 42.55 -6.38
C PRO A 235 46.36 41.50 -5.48
N LYS A 236 47.08 40.61 -6.17
CA LYS A 236 48.43 40.08 -5.91
C LYS A 236 49.12 40.40 -4.56
N THR A 237 49.58 39.33 -3.91
CA THR A 237 50.97 39.20 -3.46
C THR A 237 51.53 37.86 -3.92
N LYS A 238 52.76 37.89 -4.43
CA LYS A 238 53.54 36.80 -5.05
C LYS A 238 54.84 36.64 -4.26
N VAL A 239 55.62 35.59 -4.60
CA VAL A 239 57.00 35.21 -4.21
C VAL A 239 56.98 34.00 -3.25
N ASP A 240 57.63 32.85 -3.47
CA ASP A 240 58.42 32.30 -4.58
C ASP A 240 58.70 30.79 -4.35
N SER A 241 58.86 30.05 -5.46
CA SER A 241 59.61 28.81 -5.78
C SER A 241 59.70 27.57 -4.87
N GLY A 242 59.52 26.39 -5.49
CA GLY A 242 60.25 25.18 -5.07
C GLY A 242 59.65 23.79 -5.31
N ASN A 243 59.46 23.39 -6.59
CA ASN A 243 59.66 22.05 -7.16
C ASN A 243 58.87 20.78 -6.70
N GLU A 244 58.40 20.07 -7.74
CA GLU A 244 58.26 18.60 -7.92
C GLU A 244 56.95 17.81 -7.66
N ARG A 245 56.54 17.16 -8.77
CA ARG A 245 55.80 15.88 -8.97
C ARG A 245 54.27 15.87 -9.07
N SER A 246 53.85 16.03 -10.32
CA SER A 246 52.98 15.13 -11.11
C SER A 246 52.32 13.94 -10.40
N SER A 247 51.00 13.89 -10.49
CA SER A 247 50.33 12.82 -11.25
C SER A 247 48.87 13.19 -11.53
N SER A 248 48.63 13.55 -12.78
CA SER A 248 47.33 13.65 -13.42
C SER A 248 46.68 12.27 -13.49
N ASN A 249 45.42 12.15 -13.07
CA ASN A 249 44.52 11.14 -13.63
C ASN A 249 43.36 11.87 -14.29
N VAL A 250 43.51 12.04 -15.60
CA VAL A 250 42.43 12.36 -16.53
C VAL A 250 41.57 11.12 -16.64
N VAL A 251 40.33 11.17 -16.14
CA VAL A 251 39.30 10.21 -16.52
C VAL A 251 38.63 10.74 -17.78
N THR A 252 38.98 10.16 -18.92
CA THR A 252 38.24 10.26 -20.17
C THR A 252 36.88 9.58 -20.00
N GLY A 253 35.82 10.36 -19.80
CA GLY A 253 34.44 9.87 -19.89
C GLY A 253 34.09 9.55 -21.33
N THR A 254 33.85 8.28 -21.63
CA THR A 254 33.34 7.83 -22.93
C THR A 254 31.90 8.31 -23.14
N ALA A 255 31.51 8.57 -24.40
CA ALA A 255 30.17 9.05 -24.79
C ALA A 255 29.00 8.08 -24.43
N ASP A 256 29.29 6.93 -23.82
CA ASP A 256 28.33 5.87 -23.51
C ASP A 256 27.64 5.99 -22.14
N ASP A 257 27.97 7.00 -21.33
CA ASP A 257 27.41 7.19 -19.97
C ASP A 257 26.18 8.11 -19.90
N TYR A 258 25.73 8.63 -21.05
CA TYR A 258 24.65 9.61 -21.10
C TYR A 258 23.58 9.22 -22.13
N VAL A 259 22.34 9.64 -21.87
CA VAL A 259 21.23 9.62 -22.81
C VAL A 259 20.71 11.04 -23.01
N THR A 260 20.22 11.34 -24.21
CA THR A 260 19.58 12.62 -24.50
C THR A 260 18.06 12.50 -24.43
N TYR A 261 17.39 13.48 -23.82
CA TYR A 261 15.93 13.53 -23.71
C TYR A 261 15.38 14.87 -24.22
N THR A 262 14.44 14.84 -25.16
CA THR A 262 13.73 16.04 -25.62
C THR A 262 12.52 16.32 -24.74
N VAL A 263 12.49 17.51 -24.14
CA VAL A 263 11.46 17.98 -23.23
C VAL A 263 10.12 18.13 -23.97
N LEU A 264 9.08 17.46 -23.47
CA LEU A 264 7.74 17.50 -24.05
C LEU A 264 6.90 18.62 -23.40
N GLN A 265 5.80 18.98 -24.05
CA GLN A 265 4.84 19.91 -23.47
C GLN A 265 4.24 19.31 -22.19
N GLY A 266 4.31 20.03 -21.07
CA GLY A 266 3.87 19.56 -19.75
C GLY A 266 4.96 18.91 -18.89
N ASP A 267 6.16 18.69 -19.43
CA ASP A 267 7.30 18.29 -18.60
C ASP A 267 7.70 19.41 -17.62
N THR A 268 8.11 19.00 -16.43
CA THR A 268 8.72 19.83 -15.40
C THR A 268 10.10 19.27 -15.06
N VAL A 269 10.99 20.09 -14.51
CA VAL A 269 12.31 19.60 -14.03
C VAL A 269 12.10 18.42 -13.08
N PHE A 270 11.09 18.51 -12.22
CA PHE A 270 10.71 17.46 -11.30
C PHE A 270 10.23 16.18 -11.99
N SER A 271 9.36 16.28 -13.01
CA SER A 271 8.89 15.09 -13.75
C SER A 271 10.03 14.39 -14.47
N ILE A 272 10.99 15.15 -15.01
CA ILE A 272 12.17 14.61 -15.70
C ILE A 272 13.11 13.93 -14.71
N VAL A 273 13.46 14.60 -13.61
CA VAL A 273 14.31 14.04 -12.55
C VAL A 273 13.73 12.75 -11.98
N ASN A 274 12.41 12.70 -11.75
CA ASN A 274 11.73 11.48 -11.30
C ASN A 274 11.71 10.38 -12.38
N LYS A 275 11.44 10.76 -13.63
CA LYS A 275 11.41 9.83 -14.77
C LYS A 275 12.76 9.16 -14.99
N PHE A 276 13.84 9.91 -14.89
CA PHE A 276 15.19 9.37 -15.10
C PHE A 276 15.86 8.90 -13.81
N GLY A 277 15.23 9.17 -12.66
CA GLY A 277 15.68 8.73 -11.35
C GLY A 277 17.03 9.29 -10.94
N ILE A 278 17.35 10.50 -11.40
CA ILE A 278 18.55 11.27 -11.05
C ILE A 278 18.18 12.35 -10.02
N THR A 279 19.13 13.19 -9.61
CA THR A 279 18.87 14.37 -8.79
C THR A 279 18.76 15.64 -9.65
N ILE A 280 18.14 16.69 -9.10
CA ILE A 280 18.10 18.01 -9.75
C ILE A 280 19.52 18.53 -9.97
N ASP A 281 20.40 18.37 -8.97
CA ASP A 281 21.79 18.84 -9.05
C ASP A 281 22.57 18.09 -10.14
N GLU A 282 22.40 16.77 -10.27
CA GLU A 282 22.99 15.99 -11.38
C GLU A 282 22.43 16.42 -12.73
N LEU A 283 21.13 16.71 -12.82
CA LEU A 283 20.51 17.18 -14.06
C LEU A 283 21.04 18.57 -14.44
N ILE A 284 21.14 19.51 -13.49
CA ILE A 284 21.65 20.87 -13.72
C ILE A 284 23.15 20.84 -14.04
N ALA A 285 23.93 20.00 -13.36
CA ALA A 285 25.36 19.87 -13.63
C ALA A 285 25.64 19.44 -15.08
N LEU A 286 24.74 18.64 -15.68
CA LEU A 286 24.85 18.19 -17.06
C LEU A 286 24.17 19.12 -18.07
N ASN A 287 23.28 19.99 -17.59
CA ASN A 287 22.49 20.93 -18.38
C ASN A 287 22.46 22.29 -17.67
N PRO A 288 23.60 23.02 -17.60
CA PRO A 288 23.69 24.27 -16.85
C PRO A 288 22.66 25.32 -17.30
N GLU A 289 22.23 25.25 -18.55
CA GLU A 289 21.23 26.13 -19.14
C GLU A 289 19.80 25.94 -18.58
N LEU A 290 19.54 24.85 -17.83
CA LEU A 290 18.31 24.69 -17.04
C LEU A 290 18.12 25.79 -15.99
N SER A 291 19.18 26.50 -15.61
CA SER A 291 19.11 27.72 -14.78
C SER A 291 18.17 28.79 -15.37
N ASN A 292 17.97 28.80 -16.69
CA ASN A 292 17.06 29.71 -17.39
C ASN A 292 15.61 29.19 -17.49
N GLY A 293 15.30 28.10 -16.79
CA GLY A 293 14.01 27.43 -16.83
C GLY A 293 13.89 26.37 -17.95
N LEU A 294 13.05 25.38 -17.70
CA LEU A 294 12.79 24.27 -18.63
C LEU A 294 11.85 24.74 -19.76
N LYS A 295 12.23 24.48 -21.02
CA LYS A 295 11.43 24.83 -22.20
C LYS A 295 11.05 23.58 -23.00
N SER A 296 9.84 23.53 -23.54
CA SER A 296 9.45 22.47 -24.46
C SER A 296 10.36 22.47 -25.70
N GLY A 297 10.76 21.29 -26.16
CA GLY A 297 11.72 21.09 -27.25
C GLY A 297 13.19 21.13 -26.83
N MET A 298 13.50 21.51 -25.58
CA MET A 298 14.87 21.48 -25.05
C MET A 298 15.41 20.05 -25.01
N VAL A 299 16.69 19.84 -25.36
CA VAL A 299 17.32 18.52 -25.32
C VAL A 299 18.26 18.45 -24.12
N LEU A 300 17.93 17.59 -23.16
CA LEU A 300 18.69 17.39 -21.93
C LEU A 300 19.64 16.20 -22.05
N LYS A 301 20.87 16.39 -21.61
CA LYS A 301 21.85 15.34 -21.34
C LYS A 301 21.63 14.76 -19.95
N ILE A 302 21.29 13.48 -19.88
CA ILE A 302 20.91 12.79 -18.66
C ILE A 302 21.91 11.68 -18.41
N LYS A 303 22.52 11.64 -17.21
CA LYS A 303 23.40 10.53 -16.82
C LYS A 303 22.62 9.23 -16.87
N LYS A 304 23.12 8.21 -17.57
CA LYS A 304 22.57 6.86 -17.46
C LYS A 304 22.72 6.46 -15.99
N LEU A 305 21.67 5.90 -15.40
CA LEU A 305 21.81 5.20 -14.14
C LEU A 305 22.90 4.15 -14.33
N ASP A 306 23.88 4.13 -13.42
CA ASP A 306 24.78 3.00 -13.27
C ASP A 306 23.90 1.75 -13.29
N PRO A 307 24.28 0.66 -13.99
CA PRO A 307 23.55 -0.58 -13.90
C PRO A 307 23.46 -0.94 -12.41
N ALA A 308 22.31 -0.67 -11.79
CA ALA A 308 22.09 -0.96 -10.38
C ALA A 308 22.29 -2.46 -10.15
N TYR A 309 22.16 -3.23 -11.22
CA TYR A 309 22.33 -4.65 -11.33
C TYR A 309 23.09 -4.94 -12.63
N VAL A 310 24.04 -5.88 -12.56
CA VAL A 310 24.73 -6.42 -13.74
C VAL A 310 24.44 -7.91 -13.76
N LYS A 311 23.94 -8.39 -14.90
CA LYS A 311 23.64 -9.80 -15.10
C LYS A 311 24.86 -10.66 -14.83
N LYS A 312 24.71 -11.68 -13.99
CA LYS A 312 25.83 -12.53 -13.56
C LYS A 312 26.06 -13.63 -14.60
N SER A 313 26.82 -13.27 -15.64
CA SER A 313 27.43 -14.12 -16.69
C SER A 313 26.69 -15.42 -17.06
N GLY A 314 25.98 -15.38 -18.19
CA GLY A 314 25.37 -16.53 -18.86
C GLY A 314 24.27 -16.09 -19.83
N ASP A 315 23.88 -16.94 -20.77
CA ASP A 315 22.77 -16.60 -21.67
C ASP A 315 21.41 -16.67 -20.95
N ALA A 316 21.25 -17.55 -19.96
CA ALA A 316 20.00 -17.72 -19.21
C ALA A 316 19.80 -16.60 -18.19
N LEU A 317 18.55 -16.18 -17.98
CA LEU A 317 18.15 -15.27 -16.92
C LEU A 317 17.72 -16.10 -15.70
N SER A 318 18.41 -15.95 -14.57
CA SER A 318 18.10 -16.71 -13.34
C SER A 318 17.08 -15.99 -12.46
N VAL A 319 15.85 -16.49 -12.43
CA VAL A 319 14.74 -15.88 -11.71
C VAL A 319 14.33 -16.76 -10.53
N VAL A 320 14.25 -16.16 -9.35
CA VAL A 320 13.68 -16.79 -8.17
C VAL A 320 12.23 -16.32 -8.00
N LEU A 321 11.31 -17.27 -7.89
CA LEU A 321 9.91 -17.05 -7.54
C LEU A 321 9.68 -17.47 -6.09
N MET A 322 9.46 -16.51 -5.19
CA MET A 322 9.16 -16.78 -3.78
C MET A 322 7.65 -16.77 -3.54
N LEU A 323 7.09 -17.93 -3.25
CA LEU A 323 5.64 -18.12 -3.13
C LEU A 323 5.27 -18.77 -1.80
N PRO A 324 4.27 -18.27 -1.05
CA PRO A 324 3.92 -18.77 0.28
C PRO A 324 3.00 -19.99 0.18
N PHE A 325 3.55 -21.13 -0.25
CA PHE A 325 2.77 -22.38 -0.30
C PHE A 325 2.48 -22.93 1.10
N GLY A 326 3.40 -22.72 2.05
CA GLY A 326 3.23 -23.13 3.44
C GLY A 326 3.26 -24.65 3.62
N TYR A 327 4.01 -25.38 2.79
CA TYR A 327 4.15 -26.83 2.95
C TYR A 327 4.92 -27.19 4.21
N SER A 328 5.96 -26.42 4.55
CA SER A 328 6.78 -26.62 5.73
C SER A 328 6.07 -26.28 7.05
N THR A 329 5.05 -25.41 7.01
CA THR A 329 4.33 -24.91 8.18
C THR A 329 2.91 -25.46 8.33
N ASN A 330 2.44 -26.28 7.36
CA ASN A 330 1.06 -26.76 7.24
C ASN A 330 0.00 -25.64 7.19
N GLU A 331 0.39 -24.39 6.94
CA GLU A 331 -0.56 -23.30 6.72
C GLU A 331 -1.14 -23.37 5.30
N THR A 332 -2.46 -23.20 5.19
CA THR A 332 -3.18 -23.34 3.91
C THR A 332 -3.79 -22.04 3.42
N GLN A 333 -3.84 -21.00 4.26
CA GLN A 333 -4.52 -19.73 3.98
C GLN A 333 -4.09 -19.09 2.64
N TYR A 334 -2.80 -19.12 2.33
CA TYR A 334 -2.24 -18.48 1.14
C TYR A 334 -1.92 -19.44 0.00
N ARG A 335 -2.16 -20.74 0.20
CA ARG A 335 -1.78 -21.80 -0.74
C ARG A 335 -2.49 -21.67 -2.07
N THR A 336 -3.81 -21.42 -2.05
CA THR A 336 -4.59 -21.23 -3.27
C THR A 336 -4.09 -20.01 -4.05
N MET A 337 -3.82 -18.90 -3.35
CA MET A 337 -3.26 -17.69 -3.95
C MET A 337 -1.88 -17.94 -4.57
N ALA A 338 -1.00 -18.66 -3.88
CA ALA A 338 0.33 -19.04 -4.38
C ALA A 338 0.27 -19.97 -5.59
N VAL A 339 -0.62 -20.97 -5.56
CA VAL A 339 -0.84 -21.91 -6.68
C VAL A 339 -1.42 -21.19 -7.89
N ASP A 340 -2.43 -20.34 -7.70
CA ASP A 340 -3.01 -19.56 -8.79
C ASP A 340 -1.98 -18.59 -9.38
N PHE A 341 -1.22 -17.87 -8.54
CA PHE A 341 -0.12 -17.03 -9.03
C PHE A 341 0.90 -17.85 -9.84
N LEU A 342 1.28 -19.04 -9.35
CA LEU A 342 2.20 -19.92 -10.06
C LEU A 342 1.65 -20.38 -11.42
N THR A 343 0.36 -20.69 -11.54
CA THR A 343 -0.21 -21.12 -12.84
C THR A 343 -0.18 -20.00 -13.87
N GLY A 344 -0.44 -18.76 -13.44
CA GLY A 344 -0.24 -17.56 -14.26
C GLY A 344 1.21 -17.34 -14.66
N ALA A 345 2.10 -17.36 -13.67
CA ALA A 345 3.55 -17.21 -13.85
C ALA A 345 4.11 -18.25 -14.82
N LYS A 346 3.70 -19.52 -14.68
CA LYS A 346 4.13 -20.62 -15.56
C LYS A 346 3.74 -20.36 -17.01
N LEU A 347 2.55 -19.83 -17.26
CA LEU A 347 2.11 -19.48 -18.62
C LEU A 347 2.97 -18.35 -19.21
N ALA A 348 3.32 -17.33 -18.41
CA ALA A 348 4.22 -16.25 -18.82
C ALA A 348 5.65 -16.76 -19.12
N ILE A 349 6.20 -17.61 -18.25
CA ILE A 349 7.53 -18.21 -18.42
C ILE A 349 7.59 -19.01 -19.72
N GLU A 350 6.63 -19.89 -19.96
CA GLU A 350 6.60 -20.72 -21.18
C GLU A 350 6.40 -19.89 -22.45
N ARG A 351 5.64 -18.79 -22.38
CA ARG A 351 5.53 -17.83 -23.49
C ARG A 351 6.90 -17.21 -23.81
N ASN A 352 7.58 -16.67 -22.82
CA ASN A 352 8.87 -16.01 -23.02
C ASN A 352 9.96 -17.00 -23.46
N ALA A 353 9.95 -18.22 -22.93
CA ALA A 353 10.82 -19.30 -23.37
C ALA A 353 10.59 -19.67 -24.85
N ARG A 354 9.33 -19.80 -25.29
CA ARG A 354 8.98 -20.03 -26.70
C ARG A 354 9.41 -18.87 -27.61
N ASN A 355 9.45 -17.66 -27.08
CA ASN A 355 9.94 -16.47 -27.78
C ASN A 355 11.49 -16.34 -27.76
N GLY A 356 12.21 -17.38 -27.33
CA GLY A 356 13.67 -17.47 -27.41
C GLY A 356 14.42 -16.93 -26.18
N GLN A 357 13.73 -16.58 -25.10
CA GLN A 357 14.37 -16.20 -23.84
C GLN A 357 14.86 -17.44 -23.11
N LYS A 358 16.17 -17.51 -22.80
CA LYS A 358 16.71 -18.57 -21.96
C LYS A 358 16.44 -18.22 -20.50
N LEU A 359 15.73 -19.09 -19.78
CA LEU A 359 15.27 -18.86 -18.41
C LEU A 359 15.74 -20.00 -17.51
N ASP A 360 16.32 -19.65 -16.37
CA ASP A 360 16.55 -20.56 -15.25
C ASP A 360 15.61 -20.15 -14.10
N ILE A 361 14.58 -20.94 -13.82
CA ILE A 361 13.52 -20.56 -12.88
C ILE A 361 13.62 -21.43 -11.64
N LYS A 362 13.85 -20.79 -10.49
CA LYS A 362 13.82 -21.43 -9.18
C LYS A 362 12.56 -21.02 -8.42
N ILE A 363 11.75 -22.00 -8.05
CA ILE A 363 10.56 -21.78 -7.20
C ILE A 363 10.95 -22.09 -5.76
N VAL A 364 10.70 -21.15 -4.86
CA VAL A 364 10.98 -21.25 -3.43
C VAL A 364 9.67 -21.17 -2.65
N ASP A 365 9.38 -22.17 -1.82
CA ASP A 365 8.32 -22.06 -0.81
C ASP A 365 8.80 -21.11 0.28
N SER A 366 8.22 -19.91 0.29
CA SER A 366 8.54 -18.88 1.27
C SER A 366 7.94 -19.16 2.65
N GLY A 367 7.02 -20.12 2.77
CA GLY A 367 6.33 -20.39 4.03
C GLY A 367 5.56 -19.18 4.56
N ASN A 368 5.54 -19.04 5.89
CA ASN A 368 4.92 -17.95 6.63
C ASN A 368 5.99 -17.00 7.23
N GLU A 369 5.57 -15.89 7.84
CA GLU A 369 6.51 -14.90 8.41
C GLU A 369 7.48 -15.50 9.44
N GLY A 370 7.03 -16.49 10.24
CA GLY A 370 7.87 -17.12 11.27
C GLY A 370 8.94 -18.08 10.72
N SER A 371 8.73 -18.64 9.52
CA SER A 371 9.64 -19.61 8.88
C SER A 371 10.36 -19.03 7.66
N PHE A 372 9.98 -17.83 7.21
CA PHE A 372 10.42 -17.22 5.97
C PHE A 372 11.94 -17.19 5.83
N ARG A 373 12.66 -16.82 6.89
CA ARG A 373 14.12 -16.70 6.87
C ARG A 373 14.83 -18.01 6.48
N ASN A 374 14.23 -19.16 6.77
CA ASN A 374 14.77 -20.46 6.36
C ASN A 374 14.76 -20.61 4.84
N SER A 375 13.78 -20.01 4.15
CA SER A 375 13.66 -20.06 2.69
C SER A 375 14.78 -19.30 1.98
N LEU A 376 15.39 -18.29 2.62
CA LEU A 376 16.50 -17.51 2.05
C LEU A 376 17.73 -18.38 1.75
N THR A 377 17.95 -19.44 2.52
CA THR A 377 19.05 -20.42 2.29
C THR A 377 18.94 -21.14 0.95
N GLN A 378 17.74 -21.16 0.34
CA GLN A 378 17.52 -21.74 -0.97
C GLN A 378 17.89 -20.76 -2.08
N ILE A 379 18.16 -19.50 -1.78
CA ILE A 379 18.55 -18.50 -2.78
C ILE A 379 20.07 -18.45 -2.83
N ASN A 380 20.63 -18.42 -4.04
CA ASN A 380 22.02 -18.08 -4.25
C ASN A 380 22.10 -16.65 -4.80
N PRO A 381 22.35 -15.63 -3.96
CA PRO A 381 22.44 -14.23 -4.41
C PRO A 381 23.54 -14.00 -5.45
N ASP A 382 24.54 -14.87 -5.48
CA ASP A 382 25.66 -14.74 -6.40
C ASP A 382 25.34 -15.26 -7.80
N ASN A 383 24.21 -15.91 -7.99
CA ASN A 383 23.73 -16.40 -9.29
C ASN A 383 22.24 -16.11 -9.53
N THR A 384 21.67 -15.11 -8.84
CA THR A 384 20.28 -14.72 -9.02
C THR A 384 20.21 -13.35 -9.68
N ASP A 385 19.41 -13.27 -10.74
CA ASP A 385 19.26 -12.08 -11.57
C ASP A 385 18.02 -11.27 -11.18
N LEU A 386 16.94 -11.94 -10.78
CA LEU A 386 15.66 -11.32 -10.46
C LEU A 386 14.95 -12.14 -9.38
N ILE A 387 14.38 -11.48 -8.39
CA ILE A 387 13.50 -12.12 -7.40
C ILE A 387 12.09 -11.57 -7.55
N ILE A 388 11.12 -12.44 -7.81
CA ILE A 388 9.70 -12.11 -7.83
C ILE A 388 9.03 -12.71 -6.62
N GLY A 389 8.37 -11.87 -5.83
CA GLY A 389 8.00 -12.17 -4.46
C GLY A 389 9.07 -11.67 -3.47
N PRO A 390 8.85 -11.88 -2.16
CA PRO A 390 7.73 -12.58 -1.55
C PRO A 390 6.44 -11.73 -1.50
N PHE A 391 5.34 -12.35 -1.10
CA PHE A 391 4.02 -11.69 -1.09
C PHE A 391 3.80 -10.77 0.12
N PHE A 392 4.45 -11.05 1.24
CA PHE A 392 4.25 -10.32 2.49
C PHE A 392 5.31 -9.24 2.70
N LYS A 393 4.87 -8.10 3.23
CA LYS A 393 5.69 -6.92 3.49
C LYS A 393 6.94 -7.23 4.33
N SER A 394 6.77 -7.91 5.46
CA SER A 394 7.85 -8.35 6.36
C SER A 394 8.91 -9.17 5.62
N ASN A 395 8.45 -10.14 4.83
CA ASN A 395 9.30 -11.01 4.04
C ASN A 395 10.04 -10.23 2.93
N VAL A 396 9.43 -9.21 2.33
CA VAL A 396 10.09 -8.36 1.32
C VAL A 396 11.29 -7.66 1.93
N VAL A 397 11.15 -7.10 3.13
CA VAL A 397 12.26 -6.48 3.88
C VAL A 397 13.38 -7.50 4.15
N ASP A 398 13.02 -8.72 4.55
CA ASP A 398 14.01 -9.77 4.80
C ASP A 398 14.83 -10.16 3.55
N VAL A 399 14.22 -10.19 2.36
CA VAL A 399 14.95 -10.43 1.10
C VAL A 399 15.83 -9.25 0.73
N LEU A 400 15.33 -8.03 0.89
CA LEU A 400 16.09 -6.81 0.63
C LEU A 400 17.36 -6.77 1.49
N ASP A 401 17.23 -7.09 2.78
CA ASP A 401 18.37 -7.17 3.69
C ASP A 401 19.34 -8.29 3.32
N PHE A 402 18.83 -9.46 2.95
CA PHE A 402 19.64 -10.62 2.54
C PHE A 402 20.45 -10.37 1.26
N THR A 403 19.92 -9.59 0.32
CA THR A 403 20.51 -9.33 -1.01
C THR A 403 21.10 -7.93 -1.17
N LYS A 404 21.23 -7.18 -0.06
CA LYS A 404 21.62 -5.76 -0.05
C LYS A 404 22.91 -5.45 -0.80
N ASN A 405 23.86 -6.39 -0.83
CA ASN A 405 25.15 -6.21 -1.47
C ASN A 405 25.12 -6.50 -2.98
N GLN A 406 24.17 -7.33 -3.43
CA GLN A 406 24.05 -7.80 -4.81
C GLN A 406 23.15 -6.89 -5.66
N LYS A 407 22.36 -6.02 -5.02
CA LYS A 407 21.43 -5.07 -5.67
C LYS A 407 20.47 -5.77 -6.65
N ILE A 408 20.07 -6.99 -6.34
CA ILE A 408 19.17 -7.79 -7.16
C ILE A 408 17.80 -7.08 -7.21
N PRO A 409 17.21 -6.88 -8.40
CA PRO A 409 15.83 -6.42 -8.53
C PRO A 409 14.88 -7.36 -7.77
N ILE A 410 14.11 -6.80 -6.84
CA ILE A 410 13.10 -7.52 -6.08
C ILE A 410 11.73 -6.96 -6.46
N VAL A 411 10.80 -7.83 -6.79
CA VAL A 411 9.45 -7.46 -7.21
C VAL A 411 8.47 -7.88 -6.14
N ALA A 412 7.84 -6.90 -5.47
CA ALA A 412 6.80 -7.10 -4.47
C ALA A 412 5.42 -7.12 -5.14
N PRO A 413 4.78 -8.29 -5.31
CA PRO A 413 3.55 -8.38 -6.10
C PRO A 413 2.32 -7.79 -5.39
N PHE A 414 2.31 -7.82 -4.05
CA PHE A 414 1.17 -7.42 -3.22
C PHE A 414 1.52 -6.43 -2.10
N ALA A 415 2.80 -6.30 -1.74
CA ALA A 415 3.21 -5.46 -0.63
C ALA A 415 3.48 -4.02 -1.09
N ASN A 416 2.69 -3.07 -0.59
CA ASN A 416 2.91 -1.64 -0.77
C ASN A 416 2.76 -0.93 0.57
N SER A 417 3.85 -0.35 1.08
CA SER A 417 3.82 0.45 2.31
C SER A 417 4.97 1.47 2.34
N PRO A 418 4.83 2.60 3.06
CA PRO A 418 5.83 3.67 3.04
C PRO A 418 7.26 3.26 3.40
N GLU A 419 7.45 2.28 4.28
CA GLU A 419 8.79 1.80 4.64
C GLU A 419 9.53 1.09 3.50
N LEU A 420 8.78 0.51 2.56
CA LEU A 420 9.33 -0.13 1.37
C LEU A 420 9.84 0.89 0.34
N TYR A 421 9.47 2.16 0.47
CA TYR A 421 9.82 3.19 -0.51
C TYR A 421 11.30 3.58 -0.47
N ASN A 422 12.06 3.10 0.50
CA ASN A 422 13.46 3.45 0.70
C ASN A 422 14.44 2.56 -0.09
N TYR A 423 13.96 1.53 -0.79
CA TYR A 423 14.82 0.53 -1.41
C TYR A 423 14.93 0.70 -2.92
N SER A 424 16.08 1.15 -3.41
CA SER A 424 16.32 1.46 -4.83
C SER A 424 16.21 0.27 -5.80
N ASN A 425 16.37 -0.95 -5.31
CA ASN A 425 16.26 -2.19 -6.08
C ASN A 425 14.89 -2.88 -5.95
N LEU A 426 13.91 -2.22 -5.30
CA LEU A 426 12.57 -2.75 -5.14
C LEU A 426 11.62 -2.20 -6.21
N ILE A 427 10.78 -3.09 -6.75
CA ILE A 427 9.69 -2.81 -7.68
C ILE A 427 8.39 -3.23 -6.99
N ILE A 428 7.50 -2.28 -6.74
CA ILE A 428 6.20 -2.47 -6.07
C ILE A 428 5.10 -2.48 -7.13
N ILE A 429 4.36 -3.58 -7.21
CA ILE A 429 3.33 -3.80 -8.23
C ILE A 429 1.99 -3.15 -7.88
N GLU A 430 1.60 -3.17 -6.60
CA GLU A 430 0.33 -2.59 -6.17
C GLU A 430 0.41 -1.07 -6.18
N THR A 431 -0.61 -0.43 -6.74
CA THR A 431 -0.78 1.02 -6.71
C THR A 431 -1.22 1.48 -5.32
N ASN A 432 -0.73 2.64 -4.85
CA ASN A 432 -1.15 3.17 -3.55
C ASN A 432 -2.48 3.94 -3.63
N ASP A 433 -3.21 3.98 -2.51
CA ASP A 433 -4.51 4.67 -2.41
C ASP A 433 -4.42 6.16 -2.72
N GLN A 434 -3.30 6.80 -2.40
CA GLN A 434 -3.08 8.23 -2.67
C GLN A 434 -3.08 8.51 -4.18
N THR A 435 -2.54 7.61 -5.00
CA THR A 435 -2.57 7.72 -6.46
C THR A 435 -4.00 7.71 -7.00
N TYR A 436 -4.87 6.85 -6.45
CA TYR A 436 -6.29 6.84 -6.80
C TYR A 436 -6.99 8.11 -6.32
N ALA A 437 -6.71 8.54 -5.10
CA ALA A 437 -7.35 9.72 -4.51
C ALA A 437 -6.99 11.00 -5.26
N ASP A 438 -5.70 11.20 -5.60
CA ASP A 438 -5.23 12.32 -6.43
C ASP A 438 -5.95 12.33 -7.78
N LYS A 439 -6.12 11.16 -8.40
CA LYS A 439 -6.87 11.07 -9.65
C LYS A 439 -8.34 11.44 -9.49
N ILE A 440 -9.00 11.00 -8.42
CA ILE A 440 -10.39 11.41 -8.16
C ILE A 440 -10.50 12.92 -7.98
N VAL A 441 -9.55 13.55 -7.27
CA VAL A 441 -9.49 15.01 -7.12
C VAL A 441 -9.41 15.69 -8.49
N ASP A 442 -8.57 15.19 -9.40
CA ASP A 442 -8.45 15.72 -10.76
C ASP A 442 -9.74 15.57 -11.60
N GLU A 443 -10.38 14.39 -11.55
CA GLU A 443 -11.64 14.15 -12.26
C GLU A 443 -12.76 15.07 -11.76
N VAL A 444 -12.89 15.22 -10.44
CA VAL A 444 -13.87 16.14 -9.83
C VAL A 444 -13.56 17.58 -10.21
N LYS A 445 -12.29 18.01 -10.12
CA LYS A 445 -11.86 19.36 -10.49
C LYS A 445 -12.21 19.71 -11.92
N SER A 446 -12.06 18.78 -12.85
CA SER A 446 -12.37 19.00 -14.26
C SER A 446 -13.86 19.20 -14.57
N THR A 447 -14.75 18.85 -13.64
CA THR A 447 -16.21 18.88 -13.85
C THR A 447 -16.96 19.74 -12.83
N PHE A 448 -16.30 20.22 -11.78
CA PHE A 448 -16.92 21.02 -10.72
C PHE A 448 -17.49 22.34 -11.25
N SER A 449 -18.73 22.65 -10.88
CA SER A 449 -19.44 23.89 -11.22
C SER A 449 -20.34 24.32 -10.04
N ASP A 450 -19.73 24.49 -8.87
CA ASP A 450 -20.36 24.97 -7.62
C ASP A 450 -21.41 24.05 -6.97
N GLN A 451 -21.47 22.77 -7.36
CA GLN A 451 -22.30 21.78 -6.64
C GLN A 451 -21.76 21.46 -5.25
N LYS A 452 -22.66 21.14 -4.31
CA LYS A 452 -22.26 20.50 -3.05
C LYS A 452 -21.61 19.13 -3.31
N ILE A 453 -20.53 18.84 -2.61
CA ILE A 453 -19.75 17.60 -2.72
C ILE A 453 -19.96 16.76 -1.47
N TYR A 454 -20.34 15.50 -1.65
CA TYR A 454 -20.37 14.49 -0.60
C TYR A 454 -19.26 13.46 -0.84
N ILE A 455 -18.46 13.17 0.18
CA ILE A 455 -17.46 12.12 0.17
C ILE A 455 -17.87 11.03 1.15
N VAL A 456 -18.19 9.85 0.64
CA VAL A 456 -18.56 8.68 1.44
C VAL A 456 -17.30 7.94 1.88
N SER A 457 -17.03 7.93 3.19
CA SER A 457 -15.86 7.25 3.78
C SER A 457 -16.11 5.77 4.08
N GLY A 458 -17.34 5.38 4.38
CA GLY A 458 -17.58 4.11 5.06
C GLY A 458 -16.95 4.14 6.46
N THR A 459 -16.31 3.05 6.87
CA THR A 459 -15.70 2.90 8.20
C THR A 459 -14.33 3.57 8.35
N LYS A 460 -13.63 3.80 7.23
CA LYS A 460 -12.25 4.34 7.18
C LYS A 460 -12.25 5.74 6.57
N LYS A 461 -11.75 6.74 7.30
CA LYS A 461 -11.83 8.16 6.88
C LYS A 461 -10.57 8.66 6.18
N GLU A 462 -9.50 7.88 6.13
CA GLU A 462 -8.19 8.29 5.64
C GLU A 462 -8.27 8.79 4.20
N ASN A 463 -8.83 7.97 3.30
CA ASN A 463 -8.99 8.32 1.89
C ASN A 463 -9.97 9.47 1.68
N ALA A 464 -11.08 9.49 2.43
CA ALA A 464 -12.06 10.57 2.35
C ALA A 464 -11.47 11.92 2.79
N ASN A 465 -10.71 11.94 3.87
CA ASN A 465 -10.03 13.14 4.37
C ASN A 465 -8.94 13.61 3.42
N TYR A 466 -8.20 12.67 2.80
CA TYR A 466 -7.20 12.99 1.79
C TYR A 466 -7.84 13.63 0.55
N ILE A 467 -8.92 13.05 0.02
CA ILE A 467 -9.69 13.64 -1.09
C ILE A 467 -10.22 15.03 -0.70
N LYS A 468 -10.83 15.17 0.49
CA LYS A 468 -11.34 16.46 0.99
C LYS A 468 -10.25 17.53 0.95
N ALA A 469 -9.09 17.25 1.54
CA ALA A 469 -7.97 18.19 1.55
C ALA A 469 -7.47 18.52 0.14
N GLY A 470 -7.42 17.53 -0.76
CA GLY A 470 -7.08 17.73 -2.17
C GLY A 470 -8.06 18.63 -2.91
N LEU A 471 -9.36 18.46 -2.67
CA LEU A 471 -10.41 19.28 -3.26
C LEU A 471 -10.41 20.70 -2.69
N GLU A 472 -10.30 20.87 -1.36
CA GLU A 472 -10.21 22.20 -0.71
C GLU A 472 -9.02 23.02 -1.22
N LYS A 473 -7.91 22.35 -1.54
CA LYS A 473 -6.73 22.99 -2.13
C LYS A 473 -6.95 23.43 -3.59
N ASN A 474 -7.77 22.70 -4.34
CA ASN A 474 -7.91 22.88 -5.80
C ASN A 474 -9.18 23.62 -6.23
N LEU A 475 -10.21 23.66 -5.38
CA LEU A 475 -11.51 24.27 -5.67
C LEU A 475 -11.74 25.48 -4.79
N LYS A 476 -12.24 26.57 -5.38
CA LYS A 476 -12.61 27.78 -4.63
C LYS A 476 -14.04 27.63 -4.12
N ASN A 477 -14.29 27.97 -2.87
CA ASN A 477 -15.62 28.00 -2.24
C ASN A 477 -16.41 26.69 -2.31
N ALA A 478 -15.74 25.54 -2.42
CA ALA A 478 -16.42 24.25 -2.51
C ALA A 478 -17.05 23.84 -1.17
N ASN A 479 -18.33 23.51 -1.17
CA ASN A 479 -19.04 22.94 -0.02
C ASN A 479 -18.83 21.42 0.01
N ILE A 480 -17.92 20.94 0.87
CA ILE A 480 -17.51 19.54 0.93
C ILE A 480 -17.88 18.91 2.27
N THR A 481 -18.70 17.87 2.22
CA THR A 481 -19.16 17.11 3.40
C THR A 481 -18.65 15.67 3.33
N VAL A 482 -17.98 15.20 4.39
CA VAL A 482 -17.64 13.77 4.53
C VAL A 482 -18.73 13.08 5.31
N VAL A 483 -19.26 11.98 4.76
CA VAL A 483 -20.32 11.18 5.37
C VAL A 483 -19.87 9.73 5.53
N SER A 484 -20.38 9.07 6.56
CA SER A 484 -20.05 7.67 6.83
C SER A 484 -20.86 6.71 5.94
N SER A 485 -22.05 7.09 5.51
CA SER A 485 -22.96 6.26 4.73
C SER A 485 -23.40 6.94 3.43
N PRO A 486 -23.58 6.19 2.33
CA PRO A 486 -24.23 6.71 1.13
C PRO A 486 -25.64 7.27 1.39
N ALA A 487 -26.36 6.76 2.39
CA ALA A 487 -27.70 7.23 2.72
C ALA A 487 -27.73 8.72 3.13
N ASP A 488 -26.61 9.24 3.61
CA ASP A 488 -26.47 10.62 4.09
C ASP A 488 -26.23 11.61 2.94
N ILE A 489 -26.06 11.13 1.70
CA ILE A 489 -25.99 11.99 0.52
C ILE A 489 -27.39 12.56 0.29
N GLN A 490 -27.53 13.88 0.36
CA GLN A 490 -28.79 14.60 0.16
C GLN A 490 -28.65 15.60 -0.98
N LEU A 491 -29.69 15.73 -1.80
CA LEU A 491 -29.79 16.81 -2.78
C LEU A 491 -29.73 18.16 -2.06
N ASP A 492 -29.12 19.13 -2.73
CA ASP A 492 -29.15 20.50 -2.23
C ASP A 492 -30.48 21.16 -2.62
N GLN A 493 -30.89 22.22 -1.92
CA GLN A 493 -32.10 22.96 -2.27
C GLN A 493 -31.73 24.38 -2.68
N ASN A 494 -32.21 24.80 -3.85
CA ASN A 494 -32.08 26.18 -4.27
C ASN A 494 -32.98 27.07 -3.41
N MET A 495 -32.39 27.92 -2.58
CA MET A 495 -33.11 28.79 -1.64
C MET A 495 -34.05 29.80 -2.32
N MET A 496 -33.86 30.10 -3.61
CA MET A 496 -34.72 31.01 -4.37
C MET A 496 -35.88 30.30 -5.05
N THR A 497 -35.66 29.11 -5.62
CA THR A 497 -36.68 28.38 -6.40
C THR A 497 -37.35 27.25 -5.64
N GLY A 498 -36.78 26.83 -4.50
CA GLY A 498 -37.17 25.63 -3.75
C GLY A 498 -36.87 24.31 -4.48
N GLN A 499 -36.30 24.35 -5.68
CA GLN A 499 -36.01 23.17 -6.47
C GLN A 499 -34.75 22.46 -5.97
N SER A 500 -34.76 21.14 -6.04
CA SER A 500 -33.60 20.32 -5.76
C SER A 500 -32.49 20.58 -6.78
N ALA A 501 -31.27 20.82 -6.30
CA ALA A 501 -30.08 21.02 -7.10
C ALA A 501 -29.18 19.77 -7.07
N PRO A 502 -28.47 19.45 -8.17
CA PRO A 502 -27.63 18.28 -8.26
C PRO A 502 -26.38 18.39 -7.40
N VAL A 503 -25.85 17.24 -6.99
CA VAL A 503 -24.65 17.13 -6.14
C VAL A 503 -23.57 16.30 -6.81
N ILE A 504 -22.33 16.44 -6.31
CA ILE A 504 -21.23 15.54 -6.63
C ILE A 504 -21.10 14.51 -5.51
N ALA A 505 -21.17 13.22 -5.85
CA ALA A 505 -21.02 12.12 -4.90
C ALA A 505 -19.70 11.38 -5.15
N ILE A 506 -18.87 11.21 -4.12
CA ILE A 506 -17.56 10.57 -4.21
C ILE A 506 -17.53 9.38 -3.26
N LEU A 507 -17.22 8.19 -3.75
CA LEU A 507 -17.00 6.99 -2.94
C LEU A 507 -15.50 6.79 -2.69
N ALA A 508 -15.09 6.93 -1.43
CA ALA A 508 -13.70 6.74 -0.99
C ALA A 508 -13.47 5.40 -0.25
N SER A 509 -14.51 4.58 -0.12
CA SER A 509 -14.44 3.26 0.51
C SER A 509 -14.05 2.17 -0.48
N ASP A 510 -13.41 1.11 0.02
CA ASP A 510 -13.11 -0.15 -0.66
C ASP A 510 -14.10 -1.28 -0.28
N ASN A 511 -15.10 -0.98 0.54
CA ASN A 511 -16.05 -1.97 1.04
C ASN A 511 -17.18 -2.26 0.04
N ASP A 512 -17.33 -3.52 -0.36
CA ASP A 512 -18.32 -3.95 -1.37
C ASP A 512 -19.76 -3.55 -1.04
N ALA A 513 -20.19 -3.70 0.22
CA ALA A 513 -21.54 -3.34 0.63
C ALA A 513 -21.78 -1.82 0.57
N THR A 514 -20.75 -1.04 0.91
CA THR A 514 -20.79 0.43 0.78
C THR A 514 -20.82 0.84 -0.69
N GLY A 515 -20.07 0.14 -1.56
CA GLY A 515 -20.11 0.35 -3.01
C GLY A 515 -21.47 0.04 -3.63
N GLU A 516 -22.12 -1.04 -3.21
CA GLU A 516 -23.49 -1.38 -3.63
C GLU A 516 -24.51 -0.33 -3.18
N ALA A 517 -24.46 0.07 -1.90
CA ALA A 517 -25.32 1.13 -1.37
C ALA A 517 -25.10 2.48 -2.07
N PHE A 518 -23.85 2.81 -2.39
CA PHE A 518 -23.49 4.03 -3.13
C PHE A 518 -24.08 4.03 -4.53
N ALA A 519 -23.90 2.94 -5.30
CA ALA A 519 -24.50 2.81 -6.63
C ALA A 519 -26.01 3.02 -6.57
N ASN A 520 -26.70 2.35 -5.65
CA ASN A 520 -28.15 2.46 -5.50
C ASN A 520 -28.59 3.88 -5.11
N ARG A 521 -27.84 4.57 -4.23
CA ARG A 521 -28.15 5.96 -3.87
C ARG A 521 -27.98 6.90 -5.06
N VAL A 522 -26.87 6.78 -5.79
CA VAL A 522 -26.59 7.61 -6.97
C VAL A 522 -27.67 7.44 -8.03
N ILE A 523 -28.12 6.21 -8.29
CA ILE A 523 -29.22 5.92 -9.23
C ILE A 523 -30.54 6.53 -8.75
N ALA A 524 -30.83 6.49 -7.46
CA ALA A 524 -32.04 7.12 -6.93
C ALA A 524 -32.00 8.64 -7.15
N LEU A 525 -30.87 9.27 -6.83
CA LEU A 525 -30.67 10.71 -6.99
C LEU A 525 -30.74 11.17 -8.45
N SER A 526 -30.19 10.39 -9.39
CA SER A 526 -30.23 10.73 -10.82
C SER A 526 -31.63 10.66 -11.43
N LYS A 527 -32.56 9.94 -10.80
CA LYS A 527 -33.98 9.91 -11.18
C LYS A 527 -34.75 11.12 -10.66
N GLU A 528 -34.28 11.75 -9.59
CA GLU A 528 -34.90 12.92 -8.98
C GLU A 528 -34.47 14.23 -9.67
N VAL A 529 -33.17 14.36 -9.97
CA VAL A 529 -32.59 15.58 -10.57
C VAL A 529 -31.53 15.23 -11.61
N GLN A 530 -31.57 15.92 -12.76
CA GLN A 530 -30.54 15.79 -13.79
C GLN A 530 -29.24 16.48 -13.37
N GLY A 531 -28.11 15.94 -13.83
CA GLY A 531 -26.79 16.54 -13.60
C GLY A 531 -26.07 16.07 -12.34
N ILE A 532 -26.54 15.00 -11.70
CA ILE A 532 -25.75 14.27 -10.69
C ILE A 532 -24.44 13.80 -11.32
N LYS A 533 -23.34 13.96 -10.58
CA LYS A 533 -22.03 13.45 -10.97
C LYS A 533 -21.51 12.54 -9.87
N ALA A 534 -21.07 11.35 -10.23
CA ALA A 534 -20.57 10.37 -9.27
C ALA A 534 -19.13 9.95 -9.59
N PHE A 535 -18.34 9.76 -8.55
CA PHE A 535 -16.94 9.34 -8.63
C PHE A 535 -16.69 8.21 -7.63
N SER A 536 -15.85 7.23 -7.97
CA SER A 536 -15.43 6.18 -7.05
C SER A 536 -13.94 5.88 -7.18
N MET A 537 -13.23 5.85 -6.06
CA MET A 537 -11.81 5.48 -6.02
C MET A 537 -11.56 4.04 -6.49
N ASN A 538 -12.56 3.18 -6.37
CA ASN A 538 -12.44 1.74 -6.65
C ASN A 538 -13.56 1.25 -7.56
N TYR A 539 -13.32 0.12 -8.20
CA TYR A 539 -14.33 -0.63 -8.93
C TYR A 539 -15.17 -1.49 -7.98
N PHE A 540 -16.47 -1.57 -8.24
CA PHE A 540 -17.40 -2.48 -7.59
C PHE A 540 -18.22 -3.23 -8.63
N PRO A 541 -18.50 -4.54 -8.43
CA PRO A 541 -19.26 -5.35 -9.41
C PRO A 541 -20.63 -4.79 -9.79
N VAL A 542 -21.28 -4.04 -8.90
CA VAL A 542 -22.56 -3.39 -9.18
C VAL A 542 -22.46 -2.36 -10.31
N PHE A 543 -21.29 -1.75 -10.53
CA PHE A 543 -21.09 -0.73 -11.57
C PHE A 543 -21.22 -1.31 -12.97
N GLU A 544 -20.70 -2.52 -13.21
CA GLU A 544 -20.88 -3.23 -14.48
C GLU A 544 -22.29 -3.80 -14.64
N LYS A 545 -22.99 -4.10 -13.53
CA LYS A 545 -24.37 -4.62 -13.58
C LYS A 545 -25.42 -3.54 -13.84
N LYS A 546 -25.11 -2.27 -13.56
CA LYS A 546 -26.05 -1.14 -13.63
C LYS A 546 -25.52 0.01 -14.48
N VAL A 547 -24.85 -0.33 -15.59
CA VAL A 547 -24.20 0.66 -16.47
C VAL A 547 -25.18 1.73 -16.94
N ASP A 548 -26.35 1.33 -17.46
CA ASP A 548 -27.34 2.25 -18.04
C ASP A 548 -27.93 3.23 -17.01
N ASP A 549 -28.19 2.77 -15.78
CA ASP A 549 -28.70 3.63 -14.72
C ASP A 549 -27.62 4.58 -14.17
N LEU A 550 -26.38 4.07 -14.03
CA LEU A 550 -25.25 4.84 -13.49
C LEU A 550 -24.64 5.82 -14.50
N SER A 551 -24.83 5.56 -15.80
CA SER A 551 -24.41 6.49 -16.84
C SER A 551 -25.18 7.81 -16.78
N GLN A 552 -26.44 7.78 -16.32
CA GLN A 552 -27.23 9.01 -16.07
C GLN A 552 -26.62 9.92 -14.99
N ALA A 553 -25.78 9.36 -14.12
CA ALA A 553 -25.02 10.10 -13.10
C ALA A 553 -23.56 10.34 -13.49
N ASN A 554 -23.19 10.09 -14.76
CA ASN A 554 -21.82 10.19 -15.27
C ASN A 554 -20.80 9.50 -14.36
N LEU A 555 -21.11 8.30 -13.83
CA LEU A 555 -20.23 7.65 -12.87
C LEU A 555 -18.84 7.43 -13.48
N VAL A 556 -17.83 7.99 -12.81
CA VAL A 556 -16.42 7.74 -13.08
C VAL A 556 -15.84 6.88 -11.97
N TYR A 557 -15.15 5.80 -12.32
CA TYR A 557 -14.47 4.98 -11.32
C TYR A 557 -13.10 4.52 -11.78
N LEU A 558 -12.23 4.23 -10.82
CA LEU A 558 -10.88 3.75 -11.09
C LEU A 558 -10.80 2.24 -10.90
N MET A 559 -9.94 1.60 -11.70
CA MET A 559 -9.58 0.20 -11.53
C MET A 559 -8.14 -0.05 -11.97
N ASP A 560 -7.40 -0.86 -11.22
CA ASP A 560 -6.05 -1.31 -11.57
C ASP A 560 -6.05 -2.31 -12.74
N ARG A 561 -7.08 -3.15 -12.81
CA ARG A 561 -7.07 -4.36 -13.64
C ARG A 561 -8.34 -4.46 -14.48
N LYS A 562 -8.19 -4.40 -15.81
CA LYS A 562 -9.28 -4.66 -16.76
C LYS A 562 -8.74 -5.45 -17.93
N ILE A 563 -9.38 -6.59 -18.21
CA ILE A 563 -9.08 -7.39 -19.40
C ILE A 563 -9.82 -6.77 -20.59
N ASN A 564 -9.09 -6.49 -21.66
CA ASN A 564 -9.68 -6.17 -22.95
C ASN A 564 -10.10 -7.47 -23.64
N THR A 565 -11.38 -7.85 -23.54
CA THR A 565 -11.88 -9.11 -24.10
C THR A 565 -11.81 -9.17 -25.61
N GLU A 566 -11.64 -8.03 -26.29
CA GLU A 566 -11.57 -7.96 -27.75
C GLU A 566 -10.14 -8.03 -28.30
N GLY A 567 -9.13 -7.81 -27.46
CA GLY A 567 -7.73 -7.80 -27.87
C GLY A 567 -7.22 -9.17 -28.29
N SER A 568 -6.40 -9.20 -29.35
CA SER A 568 -5.82 -10.44 -29.88
C SER A 568 -4.86 -11.08 -28.89
N PHE A 569 -4.06 -10.28 -28.19
CA PHE A 569 -3.17 -10.73 -27.12
C PHE A 569 -3.95 -11.38 -25.97
N GLU A 570 -4.98 -10.71 -25.46
CA GLU A 570 -5.80 -11.20 -24.35
C GLU A 570 -6.53 -12.49 -24.74
N LYS A 571 -7.13 -12.54 -25.95
CA LYS A 571 -7.75 -13.77 -26.49
C LYS A 571 -6.75 -14.92 -26.56
N GLU A 572 -5.52 -14.67 -27.01
CA GLU A 572 -4.44 -15.66 -27.06
C GLU A 572 -4.13 -16.22 -25.66
N ILE A 573 -3.90 -15.35 -24.68
CA ILE A 573 -3.53 -15.74 -23.32
C ILE A 573 -4.67 -16.48 -22.61
N LEU A 574 -5.90 -15.99 -22.73
CA LEU A 574 -7.09 -16.64 -22.15
C LEU A 574 -7.33 -18.03 -22.75
N ALA A 575 -7.17 -18.17 -24.07
CA ALA A 575 -7.29 -19.46 -24.75
C ALA A 575 -6.17 -20.42 -24.32
N ALA A 576 -4.92 -19.95 -24.23
CA ALA A 576 -3.79 -20.74 -23.79
C ALA A 576 -3.96 -21.22 -22.33
N TYR A 577 -4.43 -20.35 -21.44
CA TYR A 577 -4.71 -20.71 -20.05
C TYR A 577 -5.84 -21.75 -19.97
N LYS A 578 -6.95 -21.53 -20.69
CA LYS A 578 -8.08 -22.47 -20.74
C LYS A 578 -7.69 -23.82 -21.31
N SER A 579 -6.88 -23.85 -22.37
CA SER A 579 -6.38 -25.08 -22.98
C SER A 579 -5.51 -25.88 -22.01
N LYS A 580 -4.67 -25.19 -21.22
CA LYS A 580 -3.72 -25.83 -20.32
C LYS A 580 -4.33 -26.29 -18.99
N TYR A 581 -5.27 -25.53 -18.44
CA TYR A 581 -5.79 -25.75 -17.10
C TYR A 581 -7.29 -26.09 -17.06
N CYS A 582 -7.96 -26.16 -18.21
CA CYS A 582 -9.38 -26.47 -18.36
C CYS A 582 -10.31 -25.53 -17.55
N LYS A 583 -9.87 -24.31 -17.26
CA LYS A 583 -10.63 -23.30 -16.50
C LYS A 583 -10.24 -21.89 -16.93
N THR A 584 -11.10 -20.92 -16.64
CA THR A 584 -10.75 -19.50 -16.76
C THR A 584 -9.71 -19.12 -15.69
N PRO A 585 -8.79 -18.19 -15.98
CA PRO A 585 -7.79 -17.79 -15.00
C PRO A 585 -8.45 -17.05 -13.82
N PRO A 586 -8.24 -17.50 -12.58
CA PRO A 586 -8.68 -16.75 -11.40
C PRO A 586 -7.84 -15.48 -11.24
N LYS A 587 -8.28 -14.58 -10.35
CA LYS A 587 -7.63 -13.28 -10.07
C LYS A 587 -6.12 -13.39 -9.91
N TYR A 588 -5.65 -14.28 -9.04
CA TYR A 588 -4.21 -14.40 -8.76
C TYR A 588 -3.42 -15.02 -9.91
N ALA A 589 -4.04 -15.82 -10.78
CA ALA A 589 -3.40 -16.29 -12.00
C ALA A 589 -3.22 -15.18 -13.04
N ILE A 590 -4.18 -14.26 -13.14
CA ILE A 590 -4.03 -13.07 -13.98
C ILE A 590 -2.86 -12.23 -13.47
N ILE A 591 -2.79 -11.99 -12.15
CA ILE A 591 -1.70 -11.22 -11.53
C ILE A 591 -0.35 -11.92 -11.73
N GLY A 592 -0.29 -13.25 -11.52
CA GLY A 592 0.92 -14.03 -11.74
C GLY A 592 1.41 -13.99 -13.18
N PHE A 593 0.50 -14.06 -14.16
CA PHE A 593 0.85 -13.88 -15.57
C PHE A 593 1.36 -12.47 -15.84
N ASP A 594 0.61 -11.45 -15.43
CA ASP A 594 0.93 -10.05 -15.69
C ASP A 594 2.28 -9.66 -15.10
N VAL A 595 2.50 -9.90 -13.80
CA VAL A 595 3.74 -9.54 -13.11
C VAL A 595 4.93 -10.26 -13.73
N VAL A 596 4.84 -11.58 -13.93
CA VAL A 596 5.99 -12.33 -14.44
C VAL A 596 6.25 -12.00 -15.90
N ASN A 597 5.22 -11.86 -16.75
CA ASN A 597 5.43 -11.48 -18.14
C ASN A 597 6.01 -10.06 -18.27
N ASP A 598 5.53 -9.12 -17.45
CA ASP A 598 6.05 -7.75 -17.42
C ASP A 598 7.53 -7.70 -17.03
N MET A 599 7.91 -8.39 -15.96
CA MET A 599 9.29 -8.38 -15.47
C MET A 599 10.22 -9.11 -16.44
N LEU A 600 9.80 -10.24 -17.00
CA LEU A 600 10.60 -10.98 -17.98
C LEU A 600 10.78 -10.23 -19.30
N THR A 601 9.81 -9.43 -19.72
CA THR A 601 9.90 -8.62 -20.96
C THR A 601 10.73 -7.36 -20.78
N ARG A 602 10.71 -6.75 -19.58
CA ARG A 602 11.59 -5.62 -19.25
C ARG A 602 13.03 -6.05 -19.04
N GLU A 603 13.23 -7.25 -18.49
CA GLU A 603 14.55 -7.82 -18.34
C GLU A 603 15.08 -8.31 -19.68
N ASN A 604 16.25 -7.81 -20.09
CA ASN A 604 16.84 -8.15 -21.37
C ASN A 604 18.14 -8.95 -21.17
N ARG A 605 18.81 -9.34 -22.26
CA ARG A 605 20.06 -10.10 -22.17
C ARG A 605 21.19 -9.34 -21.42
N LYS A 606 21.07 -8.02 -21.26
CA LYS A 606 22.07 -7.13 -20.66
C LYS A 606 21.83 -6.84 -19.17
N GLY A 607 20.74 -7.30 -18.56
CA GLY A 607 20.47 -7.03 -17.14
C GLY A 607 19.95 -5.62 -16.88
N GLU A 608 19.12 -5.07 -17.79
CA GLU A 608 18.79 -3.65 -17.83
C GLU A 608 17.33 -3.34 -17.41
N ILE A 609 16.72 -4.18 -16.56
CA ILE A 609 15.31 -3.99 -16.13
C ILE A 609 15.00 -2.56 -15.68
N PHE A 610 15.87 -1.93 -14.88
CA PHE A 610 15.67 -0.55 -14.40
C PHE A 610 15.83 0.52 -15.49
N ARG A 611 16.53 0.23 -16.59
CA ARG A 611 16.54 1.14 -17.76
C ARG A 611 15.24 1.05 -18.53
N GLN A 612 14.54 -0.08 -18.45
CA GLN A 612 13.28 -0.33 -19.14
C GLN A 612 12.04 -0.12 -18.27
N ILE A 613 12.20 0.05 -16.96
CA ILE A 613 11.10 0.09 -15.99
C ILE A 613 10.12 1.23 -16.23
N ASN A 614 10.56 2.35 -16.79
CA ASN A 614 9.71 3.51 -17.06
C ASN A 614 8.82 3.37 -18.30
N LYS A 615 8.98 2.30 -19.10
CA LYS A 615 8.09 2.05 -20.24
C LYS A 615 6.70 1.71 -19.73
N VAL A 616 5.69 2.49 -20.10
CA VAL A 616 4.29 2.15 -19.81
C VAL A 616 3.89 0.96 -20.68
N GLN A 617 3.32 -0.07 -20.06
CA GLN A 617 2.80 -1.22 -20.79
C GLN A 617 1.60 -1.84 -20.07
N THR A 618 0.74 -2.50 -20.84
CA THR A 618 -0.43 -3.21 -20.34
C THR A 618 -0.25 -4.68 -20.67
N GLN A 619 -0.40 -5.54 -19.67
CA GLN A 619 -0.40 -7.00 -19.86
C GLN A 619 -1.85 -7.49 -20.02
N LEU A 620 -2.20 -8.69 -19.55
CA LEU A 620 -3.54 -9.26 -19.71
C LEU A 620 -4.61 -8.39 -19.03
N ALA A 621 -4.34 -7.88 -17.82
CA ALA A 621 -5.26 -7.00 -17.11
C ALA A 621 -4.60 -5.77 -16.50
N THR A 622 -3.37 -5.89 -16.02
CA THR A 622 -2.68 -4.85 -15.24
C THR A 622 -2.02 -3.84 -16.16
N LYS A 623 -2.22 -2.55 -15.88
CA LYS A 623 -1.44 -1.47 -16.48
C LYS A 623 -0.22 -1.21 -15.58
N PHE A 624 0.97 -1.27 -16.17
CA PHE A 624 2.23 -1.01 -15.50
C PHE A 624 2.79 0.34 -15.94
N GLU A 625 2.92 1.24 -14.98
CA GLU A 625 3.50 2.57 -15.13
C GLU A 625 4.27 2.86 -13.86
N PHE A 626 5.60 2.72 -13.89
CA PHE A 626 6.41 2.82 -12.69
C PHE A 626 7.01 4.22 -12.55
N VAL A 627 6.97 4.74 -11.32
CA VAL A 627 7.68 5.95 -10.92
C VAL A 627 8.55 5.65 -9.71
N LYS A 628 9.69 6.33 -9.59
CA LYS A 628 10.46 6.27 -8.35
C LYS A 628 9.71 7.00 -7.23
N SER A 629 9.67 6.41 -6.04
CA SER A 629 9.13 7.06 -4.84
C SER A 629 9.96 8.27 -4.40
N LYS A 630 11.27 8.23 -4.67
CA LYS A 630 12.28 9.29 -4.50
C LYS A 630 13.55 8.89 -5.26
N ALA A 631 14.52 9.78 -5.41
CA ALA A 631 15.74 9.55 -6.20
C ALA A 631 16.42 8.17 -5.96
N ASN A 632 16.52 7.75 -4.70
CA ASN A 632 17.10 6.44 -4.29
C ASN A 632 16.05 5.48 -3.72
N GLY A 633 14.79 5.64 -4.09
CA GLY A 633 13.68 4.86 -3.59
C GLY A 633 13.19 3.78 -4.54
N ALA A 634 12.21 3.01 -4.08
CA ALA A 634 11.57 1.96 -4.85
C ALA A 634 10.84 2.50 -6.10
N TYR A 635 10.71 1.65 -7.10
CA TYR A 635 9.79 1.88 -8.22
C TYR A 635 8.41 1.43 -7.81
N ILE A 636 7.41 2.31 -7.91
CA ILE A 636 6.03 2.05 -7.53
C ILE A 636 5.18 2.13 -8.79
N ASN A 637 4.36 1.11 -9.03
CA ASN A 637 3.35 1.17 -10.06
C ASN A 637 2.30 2.23 -9.69
N THR A 638 2.09 3.19 -10.58
CA THR A 638 1.01 4.18 -10.53
C THR A 638 0.01 3.95 -11.66
N GLY A 639 0.08 2.80 -12.32
CA GLY A 639 -0.84 2.42 -13.38
C GLY A 639 -2.24 2.12 -12.86
N TYR A 640 -3.23 2.78 -13.46
CA TYR A 640 -4.64 2.52 -13.28
C TYR A 640 -5.40 2.86 -14.57
N ARG A 641 -6.69 2.51 -14.60
CA ARG A 641 -7.64 2.91 -15.64
C ARG A 641 -8.73 3.77 -15.04
N VAL A 642 -9.15 4.75 -15.82
CA VAL A 642 -10.33 5.58 -15.54
C VAL A 642 -11.46 5.06 -16.41
N ILE A 643 -12.51 4.54 -15.81
CA ILE A 643 -13.72 4.13 -16.52
C ILE A 643 -14.76 5.23 -16.36
N ARG A 644 -15.33 5.68 -17.47
CA ARG A 644 -16.38 6.70 -17.50
C ARG A 644 -17.63 6.09 -18.09
N LEU A 645 -18.71 6.08 -17.31
CA LEU A 645 -20.03 5.71 -17.80
C LEU A 645 -20.69 6.97 -18.36
N VAL A 646 -21.05 6.94 -19.63
CA VAL A 646 -21.66 8.07 -20.35
C VAL A 646 -23.07 7.67 -20.81
N PRO A 647 -24.07 8.59 -20.73
CA PRO A 647 -25.47 8.32 -21.08
C PRO A 647 -25.68 7.74 -22.48
#